data_AF-A0A1H8XAK1-F1
#
_entry.id   AF-A0A1H8XAK1-F1
#
_cell.length_a   1.000
_cell.length_b   1.000
_cell.length_c   1.000
_cell.angle_alpha   90.00
_cell.angle_beta   90.00
_cell.angle_gamma   90.00
#
_symmetry.space_group_name_H-M   'P 1'
#
loop_
_entity.id
_entity.type
_entity.pdbx_description
1 polymer ?
#
loop_
_entity_poly.entity_id
_entity_poly.type
_entity_poly.pdbx_seq_one_letter_code
_entity_poly.pdbx_strand_id
1 'polypeptide(L)'
;MTRVGRPEDYGIYRAGLEWDLTEPIVIDSEEDVRSAPRWREHLQPYHHQVTNLMTFCRRLPVTLLADDVGLGKTISAGLIVSELAARARVSKVLVVCPKLLGPQWKEELETKFGIPGIVATGRELLTANHDELGAVITTYNSARLYLEQLPEDRFDMLILDEAHKLRNLHGVPNPPQVAKKFHKALQERRFKFVLMLTATPIQNRLWDLYSLVDLLTVARGHENPFGSAGMFARRFIADERDQARQLKADAREEFRSIVYGYMSRVRRGDARLAFPTRVVRMHPLPPTPAELELIEVIREPIKKMNRLTQIGILQALVSSPDALLAQLTNMARRGTAPPELAQAVKAIVTTMPTSAKLTGLGKLIENFKQQNPESWRLVVFTTRRETQTTIQNFLEGYGLKVGIINGDSGQKNQETIKAFRQNPPGYRVIVSTEAGSEGVNLQVANVLVNFDLPWNPMIVEQRIGRIQRLASEHEKVSIFNVMLSGTFEHYIVGRLMEKLQMAAHAIGDIEALLQGTDIDNDGEGDSADSFEDHILTLVLAALAKKDVERDMALALQSIEDAKRELEREEQNINSLLGGMDEAGYVGPRTPKLPPPVRSMDAKEFTLSAFGLLGATVEEEKPGQYLARGGDIRERFRFDNHAEAQGPGVILYDQEAPAFRRLVKRVIASGMHGVSDADAAAGREAKELTEEWIKAFGGEPQSAKATTVRSFYKGKALLRVRATVAHDSYERLVDVDCGGEDYAEHPAANGLEPIGKVVRDPATIGLSRDRLIAAAEKDDAVEEFCRFYEERREIEVGAAGDDARKKKKLEDEFTPRLDISLVGLEGAASRDLVMLAKFGFPAGGSYEAEIVVRPHERRVVEAPPSELCSKTGLAVPSSCLDRCEATGATALRHLLEVSEVSRRKALPEFMATCAYSGKRVLQDELQTSDVTGKQVAAALMKTSAMSGKRAEPDQFGKCPFTDAEVLKSELATSQLSGKAYRNDEEARSDVSGKTGHRSEFITCHETRQTLAADEAETCELTGFKVRPGVLVTCEVTGKRVLPGVIGTCAATGKRALNSMLVNSSLSQASVLKSEALKSISGNYCLPSEAQTCFWSGQRSHPEDIRSCALTGLPIHVEFATSSEGPARLQTLVDLLDGIRRNADQNEVWPTLAEKVTAELKNGKCRVEAAMLSPSKKHLAACAESKTMLGLRVHQIGAVYDIADSVLVGHVAEGKRNKGHWEAR
;
A
#
# COMPACT_ATOMS: atom_id res chain seq x y z
N MET A 1 -33.44 4.82 28.27
CA MET A 1 -34.82 4.31 28.03
C MET A 1 -35.09 4.42 26.53
N THR A 2 -35.28 3.32 25.79
CA THR A 2 -35.70 3.37 24.36
C THR A 2 -36.18 2.00 23.89
N ARG A 3 -37.20 2.05 23.04
CA ARG A 3 -38.09 0.99 22.51
C ARG A 3 -37.38 0.08 21.50
N VAL A 4 -37.88 -1.15 21.36
CA VAL A 4 -37.77 -1.95 20.14
C VAL A 4 -38.33 -1.08 19.00
N GLY A 5 -37.50 -0.72 18.01
CA GLY A 5 -37.91 0.17 16.92
C GLY A 5 -39.05 -0.44 16.10
N ARG A 6 -39.94 0.40 15.57
CA ARG A 6 -40.92 -0.05 14.57
C ARG A 6 -40.16 -0.32 13.26
N PRO A 7 -40.66 -1.19 12.36
CA PRO A 7 -40.07 -1.39 11.04
C PRO A 7 -39.83 -0.07 10.26
N GLU A 8 -40.69 0.93 10.47
CA GLU A 8 -40.57 2.29 9.91
C GLU A 8 -39.27 3.01 10.34
N ASP A 9 -38.81 2.81 11.58
CA ASP A 9 -37.60 3.47 12.11
C ASP A 9 -36.32 2.93 11.43
N TYR A 10 -36.29 1.63 11.11
CA TYR A 10 -35.18 1.01 10.36
C TYR A 10 -35.15 1.50 8.91
N GLY A 11 -36.31 1.74 8.29
CA GLY A 11 -36.40 2.33 6.95
C GLY A 11 -35.72 3.70 6.87
N ILE A 12 -35.96 4.58 7.86
CA ILE A 12 -35.32 5.90 7.94
C ILE A 12 -33.80 5.76 8.17
N TYR A 13 -33.38 4.82 9.03
CA TYR A 13 -31.97 4.53 9.26
C TYR A 13 -31.25 4.08 7.98
N ARG A 14 -31.85 3.14 7.23
CA ARG A 14 -31.33 2.64 5.95
C ARG A 14 -31.24 3.77 4.92
N ALA A 15 -32.27 4.61 4.80
CA ALA A 15 -32.24 5.80 3.95
C ALA A 15 -31.09 6.74 4.33
N GLY A 16 -30.78 6.88 5.62
CA GLY A 16 -29.61 7.63 6.09
C GLY A 16 -28.29 7.03 5.60
N LEU A 17 -28.11 5.71 5.74
CA LEU A 17 -26.93 5.01 5.21
C LEU A 17 -26.79 5.19 3.70
N GLU A 18 -27.89 5.09 2.95
CA GLU A 18 -27.92 5.33 1.51
C GLU A 18 -27.46 6.77 1.22
N TRP A 19 -27.95 7.76 1.99
CA TRP A 19 -27.56 9.18 1.86
C TRP A 19 -26.07 9.46 2.08
N ASP A 20 -25.40 8.66 2.91
CA ASP A 20 -23.99 8.82 3.29
C ASP A 20 -23.01 8.02 2.40
N LEU A 21 -23.50 7.28 1.39
CA LEU A 21 -22.63 6.53 0.48
C LEU A 21 -21.76 7.45 -0.37
N THR A 22 -20.48 7.10 -0.43
CA THR A 22 -19.48 7.75 -1.27
C THR A 22 -19.51 7.19 -2.70
N GLU A 23 -19.73 8.05 -3.68
CA GLU A 23 -19.69 7.72 -5.11
C GLU A 23 -18.26 7.82 -5.69
N PRO A 24 -17.91 7.04 -6.74
CA PRO A 24 -16.57 7.04 -7.36
C PRO A 24 -16.36 8.23 -8.30
N ILE A 25 -15.13 8.60 -8.67
CA ILE A 25 -14.85 9.75 -9.57
C ILE A 25 -15.18 9.44 -11.05
N VAL A 26 -15.42 8.19 -11.40
CA VAL A 26 -15.67 7.78 -12.79
C VAL A 26 -16.92 8.47 -13.34
N ILE A 27 -16.72 9.24 -14.42
CA ILE A 27 -17.77 9.95 -15.18
C ILE A 27 -17.72 9.41 -16.59
N ASP A 28 -18.83 8.86 -17.08
CA ASP A 28 -18.95 8.40 -18.46
C ASP A 28 -19.79 9.36 -19.30
N SER A 29 -20.77 10.01 -18.66
CA SER A 29 -21.73 10.92 -19.29
C SER A 29 -21.99 12.18 -18.45
N GLU A 30 -22.69 13.16 -19.02
CA GLU A 30 -23.07 14.39 -18.31
C GLU A 30 -24.04 14.11 -17.15
N GLU A 31 -24.79 13.02 -17.20
CA GLU A 31 -25.71 12.59 -16.14
C GLU A 31 -24.98 12.15 -14.87
N ASP A 32 -23.73 11.67 -15.02
CA ASP A 32 -22.90 11.26 -13.89
C ASP A 32 -22.34 12.46 -13.12
N VAL A 33 -22.43 13.69 -13.63
CA VAL A 33 -21.79 14.88 -13.02
C VAL A 33 -22.52 15.30 -11.75
N ARG A 34 -21.93 14.98 -10.58
CA ARG A 34 -22.56 15.17 -9.27
C ARG A 34 -22.57 16.64 -8.83
N SER A 35 -21.59 17.42 -9.26
CA SER A 35 -21.50 18.85 -8.91
C SER A 35 -22.52 19.74 -9.62
N ALA A 36 -23.27 19.20 -10.59
CA ALA A 36 -24.15 20.00 -11.43
C ALA A 36 -25.16 20.89 -10.67
N PRO A 37 -25.79 20.45 -9.56
CA PRO A 37 -26.65 21.31 -8.76
C PRO A 37 -25.96 22.56 -8.19
N ARG A 38 -24.63 22.54 -7.99
CA ARG A 38 -23.89 23.69 -7.45
C ARG A 38 -23.73 24.84 -8.43
N TRP A 39 -23.76 24.55 -9.73
CA TRP A 39 -23.42 25.54 -10.76
C TRP A 39 -24.47 25.67 -11.86
N ARG A 40 -25.41 24.72 -12.04
CA ARG A 40 -26.43 24.76 -13.12
C ARG A 40 -27.30 26.02 -13.11
N GLU A 41 -27.56 26.61 -11.95
CA GLU A 41 -28.32 27.86 -11.84
C GLU A 41 -27.52 29.11 -12.23
N HIS A 42 -26.19 29.01 -12.28
CA HIS A 42 -25.28 30.15 -12.45
C HIS A 42 -24.40 30.03 -13.70
N LEU A 43 -24.31 28.84 -14.29
CA LEU A 43 -23.39 28.49 -15.36
C LEU A 43 -23.98 27.36 -16.22
N GLN A 44 -23.95 27.56 -17.53
CA GLN A 44 -24.11 26.48 -18.50
C GLN A 44 -22.75 26.23 -19.17
N PRO A 45 -22.06 25.11 -18.86
CA PRO A 45 -20.75 24.83 -19.42
C PRO A 45 -20.86 24.47 -20.90
N TYR A 46 -19.84 24.82 -21.67
CA TYR A 46 -19.73 24.40 -23.07
C TYR A 46 -19.28 22.93 -23.15
N HIS A 47 -19.58 22.27 -24.28
CA HIS A 47 -19.26 20.85 -24.49
C HIS A 47 -17.80 20.52 -24.16
N HIS A 48 -16.84 21.30 -24.68
CA HIS A 48 -15.42 21.06 -24.42
C HIS A 48 -15.02 21.21 -22.93
N GLN A 49 -15.73 22.03 -22.17
CA GLN A 49 -15.48 22.20 -20.73
C GLN A 49 -15.92 20.96 -19.94
N VAL A 50 -17.03 20.34 -20.34
CA VAL A 50 -17.50 19.05 -19.79
C VAL A 50 -16.56 17.92 -20.23
N THR A 51 -16.11 17.91 -21.49
CA THR A 51 -15.11 16.95 -21.97
C THR A 51 -13.82 17.06 -21.17
N ASN A 52 -13.32 18.26 -20.89
CA ASN A 52 -12.14 18.46 -20.05
C ASN A 52 -12.31 17.90 -18.63
N LEU A 53 -13.48 18.05 -18.01
CA LEU A 53 -13.81 17.43 -16.73
C LEU A 53 -13.71 15.89 -16.82
N MET A 54 -14.37 15.29 -17.80
CA MET A 54 -14.34 13.83 -18.02
C MET A 54 -12.92 13.33 -18.28
N THR A 55 -12.16 14.02 -19.12
CA THR A 55 -10.76 13.69 -19.42
C THR A 55 -9.89 13.75 -18.18
N PHE A 56 -10.07 14.76 -17.32
CA PHE A 56 -9.36 14.82 -16.04
C PHE A 56 -9.70 13.63 -15.14
N CYS A 57 -10.98 13.32 -14.95
CA CYS A 57 -11.45 12.19 -14.13
C CYS A 57 -10.97 10.82 -14.66
N ARG A 58 -10.82 10.68 -15.99
CA ARG A 58 -10.24 9.47 -16.60
C ARG A 58 -8.72 9.40 -16.46
N ARG A 59 -8.01 10.54 -16.46
CA ARG A 59 -6.53 10.64 -16.45
C ARG A 59 -5.92 10.94 -15.08
N LEU A 60 -6.69 10.80 -14.00
CA LEU A 60 -6.23 11.08 -12.64
C LEU A 60 -4.83 10.49 -12.36
N PRO A 61 -4.01 11.15 -11.53
CA PRO A 61 -4.33 12.35 -10.75
C PRO A 61 -3.95 13.70 -11.39
N VAL A 62 -3.34 13.70 -12.58
CA VAL A 62 -2.79 14.95 -13.17
C VAL A 62 -3.18 15.14 -14.63
N THR A 63 -3.30 16.39 -15.07
CA THR A 63 -3.57 16.74 -16.47
C THR A 63 -3.12 18.16 -16.78
N LEU A 64 -2.70 18.41 -18.03
CA LEU A 64 -2.49 19.73 -18.61
C LEU A 64 -3.66 20.09 -19.53
N LEU A 65 -4.36 21.18 -19.26
CA LEU A 65 -5.35 21.76 -20.16
C LEU A 65 -4.69 22.90 -20.95
N ALA A 66 -4.58 22.69 -22.26
CA ALA A 66 -3.89 23.56 -23.20
C ALA A 66 -4.86 24.25 -24.19
N ASP A 67 -6.11 24.47 -23.77
CA ASP A 67 -7.13 25.13 -24.60
C ASP A 67 -6.71 26.55 -24.99
N ASP A 68 -7.08 26.98 -26.20
CA ASP A 68 -6.79 28.32 -26.70
C ASP A 68 -7.32 29.43 -25.76
N VAL A 69 -6.74 30.63 -25.88
CA VAL A 69 -7.10 31.80 -25.08
C VAL A 69 -8.61 32.08 -25.19
N GLY A 70 -9.24 32.35 -24.05
CA GLY A 70 -10.66 32.73 -24.02
C GLY A 70 -11.65 31.57 -24.05
N LEU A 71 -11.22 30.31 -24.19
CA LEU A 71 -12.11 29.12 -24.14
C LEU A 71 -12.64 28.75 -22.74
N GLY A 72 -12.26 29.50 -21.71
CA GLY A 72 -12.78 29.33 -20.34
C GLY A 72 -12.05 28.26 -19.52
N LYS A 73 -10.72 28.18 -19.58
CA LYS A 73 -9.91 27.25 -18.76
C LYS A 73 -10.20 27.33 -17.25
N THR A 74 -10.43 28.54 -16.72
CA THR A 74 -10.83 28.76 -15.31
C THR A 74 -12.17 28.08 -14.99
N ILE A 75 -13.11 28.06 -15.94
CA ILE A 75 -14.39 27.35 -15.81
C ILE A 75 -14.18 25.85 -15.81
N SER A 76 -13.38 25.32 -16.75
CA SER A 76 -13.01 23.90 -16.78
C SER A 76 -12.38 23.46 -15.44
N ALA A 77 -11.47 24.28 -14.89
CA ALA A 77 -10.85 24.03 -13.59
C ALA A 77 -11.87 24.08 -12.44
N GLY A 78 -12.79 25.04 -12.44
CA GLY A 78 -13.86 25.13 -11.44
C GLY A 78 -14.83 23.94 -11.48
N LEU A 79 -15.16 23.44 -12.67
CA LEU A 79 -15.95 22.21 -12.85
C LEU A 79 -15.23 21.00 -12.22
N ILE A 80 -13.93 20.84 -12.48
CA ILE A 80 -13.09 19.77 -11.91
C ILE A 80 -13.06 19.86 -10.38
N VAL A 81 -12.77 21.04 -9.82
CA VAL A 81 -12.73 21.21 -8.35
C VAL A 81 -14.10 20.94 -7.75
N SER A 82 -15.17 21.48 -8.34
CA SER A 82 -16.53 21.31 -7.82
C SER A 82 -16.95 19.84 -7.82
N GLU A 83 -16.61 19.09 -8.87
CA GLU A 83 -16.88 17.67 -8.99
C GLU A 83 -16.12 16.83 -7.96
N LEU A 84 -14.81 17.04 -7.85
CA LEU A 84 -14.00 16.35 -6.83
C LEU A 84 -14.47 16.70 -5.41
N ALA A 85 -14.92 17.93 -5.17
CA ALA A 85 -15.47 18.34 -3.88
C ALA A 85 -16.85 17.73 -3.60
N ALA A 86 -17.73 17.64 -4.61
CA ALA A 86 -19.03 17.00 -4.49
C ALA A 86 -18.88 15.52 -4.12
N ARG A 87 -17.86 14.85 -4.67
CA ARG A 87 -17.50 13.46 -4.34
C ARG A 87 -16.61 13.32 -3.10
N ALA A 88 -16.38 14.38 -2.32
CA ALA A 88 -15.55 14.35 -1.11
C ALA A 88 -14.09 13.85 -1.34
N ARG A 89 -13.48 14.23 -2.46
CA ARG A 89 -12.09 13.92 -2.82
C ARG A 89 -11.13 15.06 -2.57
N VAL A 90 -11.64 16.28 -2.66
CA VAL A 90 -10.89 17.53 -2.48
C VAL A 90 -11.67 18.44 -1.55
N SER A 91 -10.97 18.96 -0.56
CA SER A 91 -11.46 19.97 0.37
C SER A 91 -10.62 21.23 0.32
N LYS A 92 -9.30 21.09 0.13
CA LYS A 92 -8.37 22.23 0.17
C LYS A 92 -7.59 22.33 -1.13
N VAL A 93 -7.74 23.45 -1.82
CA VAL A 93 -7.12 23.71 -3.12
C VAL A 93 -6.08 24.84 -3.00
N LEU A 94 -4.93 24.66 -3.62
CA LEU A 94 -3.95 25.72 -3.84
C LEU A 94 -3.96 26.13 -5.32
N VAL A 95 -4.38 27.37 -5.59
CA VAL A 95 -4.31 27.97 -6.93
C VAL A 95 -3.10 28.88 -7.00
N VAL A 96 -2.23 28.67 -7.99
CA VAL A 96 -1.08 29.53 -8.27
C VAL A 96 -1.31 30.20 -9.62
N CYS A 97 -1.45 31.53 -9.62
CA CYS A 97 -1.73 32.31 -10.81
C CYS A 97 -0.88 33.59 -10.84
N PRO A 98 -0.85 34.33 -11.96
CA PRO A 98 -0.39 35.73 -11.96
C PRO A 98 -1.11 36.58 -10.90
N LYS A 99 -0.41 37.56 -10.32
CA LYS A 99 -0.90 38.39 -9.17
C LYS A 99 -2.30 38.98 -9.38
N LEU A 100 -2.61 39.36 -10.61
CA LEU A 100 -3.82 40.12 -10.94
C LEU A 100 -5.03 39.21 -11.19
N LEU A 101 -4.81 37.92 -11.43
CA LEU A 101 -5.89 36.95 -11.59
C LEU A 101 -6.43 36.45 -10.25
N GLY A 102 -5.76 36.74 -9.12
CA GLY A 102 -6.16 36.26 -7.80
C GLY A 102 -7.61 36.61 -7.42
N PRO A 103 -8.02 37.89 -7.47
CA PRO A 103 -9.40 38.29 -7.22
C PRO A 103 -10.41 37.69 -8.19
N GLN A 104 -10.04 37.54 -9.47
CA GLN A 104 -10.91 36.93 -10.49
C GLN A 104 -11.15 35.45 -10.18
N TRP A 105 -10.09 34.69 -9.86
CA TRP A 105 -10.20 33.30 -9.42
C TRP A 105 -11.12 33.16 -8.21
N LYS A 106 -10.96 34.04 -7.21
CA LYS A 106 -11.83 34.07 -6.04
C LYS A 106 -13.29 34.29 -6.42
N GLU A 107 -13.58 35.32 -7.21
CA GLU A 107 -14.95 35.65 -7.65
C GLU A 107 -15.57 34.49 -8.44
N GLU A 108 -14.84 33.90 -9.38
CA GLU A 108 -15.37 32.79 -10.19
C GLU A 108 -15.66 31.54 -9.36
N LEU A 109 -14.77 31.17 -8.44
CA LEU A 109 -14.98 30.02 -7.53
C LEU A 109 -16.18 30.25 -6.59
N GLU A 110 -16.30 31.44 -6.01
CA GLU A 110 -17.37 31.75 -5.04
C GLU A 110 -18.73 31.88 -5.73
N THR A 111 -18.80 32.61 -6.84
CA THR A 111 -20.09 32.96 -7.47
C THR A 111 -20.64 31.87 -8.38
N LYS A 112 -19.78 31.11 -9.08
CA LYS A 112 -20.23 30.10 -10.05
C LYS A 112 -20.27 28.70 -9.46
N PHE A 113 -19.40 28.40 -8.49
CA PHE A 113 -19.22 27.05 -7.96
C PHE A 113 -19.47 26.93 -6.46
N GLY A 114 -19.71 28.05 -5.76
CA GLY A 114 -19.94 28.06 -4.31
C GLY A 114 -18.71 27.65 -3.48
N ILE A 115 -17.50 27.84 -4.01
CA ILE A 115 -16.24 27.46 -3.36
C ILE A 115 -15.59 28.73 -2.77
N PRO A 116 -15.48 28.85 -1.43
CA PRO A 116 -14.83 29.98 -0.78
C PRO A 116 -13.37 30.16 -1.20
N GLY A 117 -12.94 31.41 -1.43
CA GLY A 117 -11.58 31.73 -1.86
C GLY A 117 -10.86 32.73 -0.96
N ILE A 118 -9.60 32.45 -0.62
CA ILE A 118 -8.70 33.38 0.07
C ILE A 118 -7.52 33.72 -0.83
N VAL A 119 -7.34 34.99 -1.18
CA VAL A 119 -6.13 35.46 -1.86
C VAL A 119 -5.07 35.74 -0.81
N ALA A 120 -3.94 35.04 -0.85
CA ALA A 120 -2.85 35.16 0.12
C ALA A 120 -1.50 35.30 -0.59
N THR A 121 -0.79 36.40 -0.36
CA THR A 121 0.51 36.67 -1.03
C THR A 121 1.63 36.92 -0.02
N GLY A 122 2.87 36.65 -0.44
CA GLY A 122 4.01 36.73 0.47
C GLY A 122 3.85 35.79 1.67
N ARG A 123 4.09 36.31 2.88
CA ARG A 123 4.02 35.54 4.13
C ARG A 123 2.61 35.11 4.53
N GLU A 124 1.57 35.77 4.03
CA GLU A 124 0.17 35.43 4.34
C GLU A 124 -0.17 34.00 3.93
N LEU A 125 0.50 33.46 2.91
CA LEU A 125 0.34 32.08 2.44
C LEU A 125 0.62 31.05 3.54
N LEU A 126 1.49 31.37 4.51
CA LEU A 126 1.83 30.46 5.61
C LEU A 126 0.68 30.25 6.59
N THR A 127 -0.22 31.23 6.73
CA THR A 127 -1.34 31.20 7.68
C THR A 127 -2.70 31.03 7.02
N ALA A 128 -2.84 31.32 5.72
CA ALA A 128 -4.09 31.15 4.99
C ALA A 128 -4.49 29.67 4.90
N ASN A 129 -5.68 29.35 5.39
CA ASN A 129 -6.26 28.01 5.38
C ASN A 129 -7.80 28.09 5.53
N HIS A 130 -8.50 27.07 5.07
CA HIS A 130 -9.92 26.84 5.34
C HIS A 130 -10.10 25.62 6.25
N ASP A 131 -11.14 25.61 7.07
CA ASP A 131 -11.48 24.47 7.93
C ASP A 131 -12.26 23.40 7.14
N GLU A 132 -13.12 23.83 6.22
CA GLU A 132 -13.89 22.98 5.31
C GLU A 132 -13.43 23.17 3.84
N LEU A 133 -14.34 23.06 2.87
CA LEU A 133 -14.07 23.28 1.46
C LEU A 133 -13.62 24.72 1.19
N GLY A 134 -12.47 24.91 0.52
CA GLY A 134 -12.03 26.22 0.06
C GLY A 134 -10.73 26.21 -0.74
N ALA A 135 -10.44 27.35 -1.37
CA ALA A 135 -9.27 27.54 -2.22
C ALA A 135 -8.38 28.69 -1.71
N VAL A 136 -7.09 28.43 -1.50
CA VAL A 136 -6.08 29.46 -1.27
C VAL A 136 -5.45 29.83 -2.61
N ILE A 137 -5.49 31.11 -2.97
CA ILE A 137 -5.05 31.64 -4.25
C ILE A 137 -3.80 32.49 -4.02
N THR A 138 -2.70 32.16 -4.70
CA THR A 138 -1.41 32.81 -4.51
C THR A 138 -0.67 33.04 -5.83
N THR A 139 0.54 33.58 -5.74
CA THR A 139 1.39 33.90 -6.90
C THR A 139 2.58 32.97 -7.02
N TYR A 140 3.09 32.78 -8.24
CA TYR A 140 4.32 32.00 -8.50
C TYR A 140 5.50 32.44 -7.63
N ASN A 141 5.69 33.75 -7.43
CA ASN A 141 6.79 34.23 -6.57
C ASN A 141 6.55 33.89 -5.09
N SER A 142 5.31 33.98 -4.61
CA SER A 142 4.98 33.61 -3.21
C SER A 142 5.15 32.11 -2.99
N ALA A 143 4.65 31.29 -3.91
CA ALA A 143 4.84 29.84 -3.89
C ALA A 143 6.33 29.47 -3.94
N ARG A 144 7.13 30.07 -4.83
CA ARG A 144 8.59 29.85 -4.91
C ARG A 144 9.29 30.07 -3.56
N LEU A 145 8.84 31.05 -2.78
CA LEU A 145 9.44 31.41 -1.49
C LEU A 145 8.98 30.54 -0.33
N TYR A 146 7.71 30.12 -0.32
CA TYR A 146 7.07 29.57 0.89
C TYR A 146 6.50 28.16 0.75
N LEU A 147 6.41 27.59 -0.46
CA LEU A 147 5.77 26.29 -0.70
C LEU A 147 6.33 25.15 0.18
N GLU A 148 7.65 25.10 0.36
CA GLU A 148 8.33 24.09 1.19
C GLU A 148 8.08 24.27 2.70
N GLN A 149 7.65 25.45 3.14
CA GLN A 149 7.36 25.73 4.56
C GLN A 149 5.92 25.38 4.95
N LEU A 150 5.07 25.07 3.97
CA LEU A 150 3.71 24.63 4.21
C LEU A 150 3.75 23.17 4.72
N PRO A 151 2.80 22.72 5.54
CA PRO A 151 2.58 21.30 5.80
C PRO A 151 2.34 20.51 4.51
N GLU A 152 2.81 19.27 4.44
CA GLU A 152 2.71 18.42 3.24
C GLU A 152 1.26 18.05 2.90
N ASP A 153 0.40 17.91 3.91
CA ASP A 153 -1.00 17.51 3.82
C ASP A 153 -1.98 18.69 3.84
N ARG A 154 -1.48 19.93 3.73
CA ARG A 154 -2.34 21.12 3.81
C ARG A 154 -3.33 21.22 2.63
N PHE A 155 -2.92 20.80 1.45
CA PHE A 155 -3.70 20.97 0.22
C PHE A 155 -3.83 19.64 -0.52
N ASP A 156 -5.06 19.30 -0.90
CA ASP A 156 -5.36 18.09 -1.68
C ASP A 156 -5.00 18.31 -3.17
N MET A 157 -5.20 19.51 -3.68
CA MET A 157 -5.08 19.83 -5.11
C MET A 157 -4.22 21.07 -5.37
N LEU A 158 -3.38 20.99 -6.40
CA LEU A 158 -2.63 22.12 -6.96
C LEU A 158 -3.17 22.50 -8.34
N ILE A 159 -3.48 23.78 -8.54
CA ILE A 159 -3.81 24.35 -9.85
C ILE A 159 -2.72 25.36 -10.23
N LEU A 160 -2.09 25.15 -11.38
CA LEU A 160 -1.07 26.03 -11.94
C LEU A 160 -1.63 26.74 -13.17
N ASP A 161 -2.07 27.97 -13.01
CA ASP A 161 -2.58 28.81 -14.09
C ASP A 161 -1.44 29.55 -14.79
N GLU A 162 -1.45 29.60 -16.11
CA GLU A 162 -0.31 30.04 -16.94
C GLU A 162 0.96 29.19 -16.71
N ALA A 163 0.79 27.87 -16.77
CA ALA A 163 1.85 26.89 -16.55
C ALA A 163 3.04 27.02 -17.51
N HIS A 164 2.90 27.73 -18.65
CA HIS A 164 4.00 28.07 -19.54
C HIS A 164 5.16 28.78 -18.82
N LYS A 165 4.93 29.42 -17.66
CA LYS A 165 5.99 29.99 -16.80
C LYS A 165 7.00 28.97 -16.27
N LEU A 166 6.68 27.67 -16.32
CA LEU A 166 7.52 26.58 -15.86
C LEU A 166 8.20 25.80 -17.00
N ARG A 167 8.02 26.22 -18.26
CA ARG A 167 8.49 25.50 -19.46
C ARG A 167 10.01 25.43 -19.63
N ASN A 168 10.75 26.34 -19.00
CA ASN A 168 12.22 26.41 -19.09
C ASN A 168 12.91 25.55 -18.02
N LEU A 169 12.34 24.39 -17.67
CA LEU A 169 12.98 23.44 -16.75
C LEU A 169 14.16 22.73 -17.43
N HIS A 170 14.02 22.46 -18.73
CA HIS A 170 15.04 21.86 -19.61
C HIS A 170 15.30 22.75 -20.83
N GLY A 171 16.35 22.43 -21.61
CA GLY A 171 16.69 23.19 -22.82
C GLY A 171 17.30 24.57 -22.57
N VAL A 172 17.69 24.88 -21.32
CA VAL A 172 18.39 26.12 -20.95
C VAL A 172 19.57 25.82 -20.02
N PRO A 173 20.66 26.61 -20.06
CA PRO A 173 21.83 26.38 -19.20
C PRO A 173 21.50 26.48 -17.71
N ASN A 174 20.62 27.43 -17.34
CA ASN A 174 20.26 27.72 -15.96
C ASN A 174 18.73 27.73 -15.78
N PRO A 175 18.12 26.60 -15.36
CA PRO A 175 16.67 26.55 -15.18
C PRO A 175 16.19 27.48 -14.05
N PRO A 176 15.05 28.19 -14.22
CA PRO A 176 14.52 29.11 -13.21
C PRO A 176 14.24 28.44 -11.86
N GLN A 177 14.51 29.14 -10.77
CA GLN A 177 14.28 28.63 -9.41
C GLN A 177 12.81 28.28 -9.15
N VAL A 178 11.87 29.01 -9.76
CA VAL A 178 10.43 28.69 -9.65
C VAL A 178 10.12 27.31 -10.21
N ALA A 179 10.64 26.96 -11.40
CA ALA A 179 10.44 25.66 -12.03
C ALA A 179 11.06 24.53 -11.19
N LYS A 180 12.28 24.73 -10.67
CA LYS A 180 12.96 23.77 -9.79
C LYS A 180 12.17 23.50 -8.50
N LYS A 181 11.61 24.55 -7.88
CA LYS A 181 10.82 24.42 -6.64
C LYS A 181 9.52 23.64 -6.87
N PHE A 182 8.79 23.93 -7.96
CA PHE A 182 7.60 23.16 -8.30
C PHE A 182 7.94 21.72 -8.66
N HIS A 183 8.98 21.47 -9.46
CA HIS A 183 9.43 20.12 -9.76
C HIS A 183 9.70 19.31 -8.49
N LYS A 184 10.42 19.88 -7.53
CA LYS A 184 10.70 19.22 -6.24
C LYS A 184 9.41 18.95 -5.44
N ALA A 185 8.52 19.93 -5.30
CA ALA A 185 7.26 19.75 -4.58
C ALA A 185 6.36 18.67 -5.19
N LEU A 186 6.34 18.57 -6.52
CA LEU A 186 5.62 17.53 -7.26
C LEU A 186 6.29 16.16 -7.07
N GLN A 187 7.62 16.10 -7.08
CA GLN A 187 8.39 14.88 -6.83
C GLN A 187 8.18 14.31 -5.42
N GLU A 188 8.02 15.20 -4.44
CA GLU A 188 7.67 14.85 -3.05
C GLU A 188 6.22 14.40 -2.89
N ARG A 189 5.39 14.47 -3.95
CA ARG A 189 3.98 14.06 -3.97
C ARG A 189 3.15 14.79 -2.90
N ARG A 190 3.41 16.10 -2.75
CA ARG A 190 2.71 16.98 -1.80
C ARG A 190 1.26 17.27 -2.16
N PHE A 191 0.81 16.90 -3.35
CA PHE A 191 -0.55 17.13 -3.83
C PHE A 191 -1.10 15.83 -4.40
N LYS A 192 -2.34 15.52 -4.02
CA LYS A 192 -3.08 14.36 -4.50
C LYS A 192 -3.57 14.56 -5.93
N PHE A 193 -3.90 15.79 -6.32
CA PHE A 193 -4.33 16.15 -7.67
C PHE A 193 -3.55 17.36 -8.21
N VAL A 194 -3.20 17.35 -9.50
CA VAL A 194 -2.47 18.46 -10.14
C VAL A 194 -3.09 18.82 -11.48
N LEU A 195 -3.52 20.07 -11.61
CA LEU A 195 -4.07 20.62 -12.85
C LEU A 195 -3.19 21.76 -13.34
N MET A 196 -2.66 21.65 -14.56
CA MET A 196 -1.92 22.73 -15.21
C MET A 196 -2.78 23.35 -16.30
N LEU A 197 -2.81 24.68 -16.40
CA LEU A 197 -3.55 25.43 -17.39
C LEU A 197 -2.60 26.30 -18.20
N THR A 198 -2.66 26.23 -19.53
CA THR A 198 -1.91 27.13 -20.42
C THR A 198 -2.69 27.35 -21.70
N ALA A 199 -2.45 28.46 -22.41
CA ALA A 199 -2.91 28.63 -23.78
C ALA A 199 -1.84 28.24 -24.82
N THR A 200 -0.57 28.32 -24.43
CA THR A 200 0.59 28.15 -25.30
C THR A 200 1.49 27.06 -24.71
N PRO A 201 1.22 25.78 -25.02
CA PRO A 201 2.01 24.66 -24.47
C PRO A 201 3.41 24.57 -25.09
N ILE A 202 3.58 25.11 -26.31
CA ILE A 202 4.87 25.33 -26.99
C ILE A 202 4.89 26.80 -27.39
N GLN A 203 5.99 27.52 -27.13
CA GLN A 203 6.25 28.78 -27.83
C GLN A 203 7.19 28.51 -29.00
N ASN A 204 8.46 28.25 -28.73
CA ASN A 204 9.47 28.19 -29.79
C ASN A 204 10.25 26.87 -29.85
N ARG A 205 10.18 26.02 -28.80
CA ARG A 205 11.05 24.83 -28.68
C ARG A 205 10.29 23.63 -28.13
N LEU A 206 10.59 22.44 -28.66
CA LEU A 206 10.04 21.16 -28.18
C LEU A 206 10.45 20.85 -26.73
N TRP A 207 11.49 21.50 -26.20
CA TRP A 207 11.87 21.47 -24.78
C TRP A 207 10.78 22.01 -23.84
N ASP A 208 9.90 22.88 -24.32
CA ASP A 208 8.80 23.44 -23.53
C ASP A 208 7.84 22.32 -23.12
N LEU A 209 7.44 21.48 -24.08
CA LEU A 209 6.60 20.31 -23.82
C LEU A 209 7.31 19.25 -22.99
N TYR A 210 8.59 18.98 -23.29
CA TYR A 210 9.37 18.05 -22.49
C TYR A 210 9.35 18.45 -21.02
N SER A 211 9.53 19.74 -20.72
CA SER A 211 9.51 20.28 -19.36
C SER A 211 8.15 20.21 -18.67
N LEU A 212 7.06 20.54 -19.38
CA LEU A 212 5.71 20.46 -18.82
C LEU A 212 5.30 19.00 -18.57
N VAL A 213 5.62 18.09 -19.50
CA VAL A 213 5.39 16.66 -19.35
C VAL A 213 6.23 16.11 -18.20
N ASP A 214 7.48 16.54 -18.05
CA ASP A 214 8.35 16.15 -16.94
C ASP A 214 7.72 16.45 -15.57
N LEU A 215 7.21 17.68 -15.40
CA LEU A 215 6.51 18.09 -14.19
C LEU A 215 5.28 17.21 -13.90
N LEU A 216 4.47 16.90 -14.93
CA LEU A 216 3.30 16.04 -14.79
C LEU A 216 3.69 14.59 -14.47
N THR A 217 4.72 14.05 -15.13
CA THR A 217 5.18 12.68 -14.91
C THR A 217 5.75 12.51 -13.51
N VAL A 218 6.51 13.50 -13.03
CA VAL A 218 7.06 13.50 -11.68
C VAL A 218 5.95 13.61 -10.64
N ALA A 219 4.90 14.40 -10.91
CA ALA A 219 3.70 14.45 -10.09
C ALA A 219 2.92 13.13 -10.06
N ARG A 220 2.91 12.36 -11.17
CA ARG A 220 2.38 10.98 -11.21
C ARG A 220 3.33 9.94 -10.60
N GLY A 221 4.60 10.26 -10.40
CA GLY A 221 5.62 9.28 -9.97
C GLY A 221 6.12 8.39 -11.11
N HIS A 222 5.99 8.84 -12.36
CA HIS A 222 6.47 8.15 -13.55
C HIS A 222 7.91 8.56 -13.90
N GLU A 223 8.49 7.85 -14.87
CA GLU A 223 9.57 8.41 -15.68
C GLU A 223 8.98 9.26 -16.80
N ASN A 224 9.79 10.19 -17.30
CA ASN A 224 9.38 10.98 -18.45
C ASN A 224 9.27 10.04 -19.68
N PRO A 225 8.10 9.93 -20.33
CA PRO A 225 7.88 9.01 -21.45
C PRO A 225 8.73 9.35 -22.67
N PHE A 226 9.27 10.57 -22.75
CA PHE A 226 10.26 10.96 -23.76
C PHE A 226 11.67 10.43 -23.47
N GLY A 227 11.87 9.76 -22.33
CA GLY A 227 13.17 9.33 -21.82
C GLY A 227 13.96 10.47 -21.19
N SER A 228 15.27 10.26 -20.99
CA SER A 228 16.16 11.32 -20.53
C SER A 228 16.29 12.43 -21.56
N ALA A 229 16.69 13.63 -21.14
CA ALA A 229 16.89 14.77 -22.06
C ALA A 229 17.81 14.42 -23.25
N GLY A 230 18.83 13.58 -23.04
CA GLY A 230 19.70 13.11 -24.14
C GLY A 230 18.99 12.18 -25.12
N MET A 231 18.14 11.27 -24.60
CA MET A 231 17.33 10.38 -25.44
C MET A 231 16.27 11.17 -26.22
N PHE A 232 15.59 12.10 -25.56
CA PHE A 232 14.59 12.96 -26.19
C PHE A 232 15.19 13.70 -27.39
N ALA A 233 16.34 14.35 -27.18
CA ALA A 233 17.03 15.04 -28.26
C ALA A 233 17.44 14.11 -29.40
N ARG A 234 17.97 12.92 -29.10
CA ARG A 234 18.38 11.96 -30.13
C ARG A 234 17.20 11.38 -30.90
N ARG A 235 16.06 11.13 -30.26
CA ARG A 235 14.92 10.39 -30.82
C ARG A 235 13.91 11.29 -31.51
N PHE A 236 13.63 12.47 -30.95
CA PHE A 236 12.53 13.33 -31.42
C PHE A 236 13.01 14.59 -32.14
N ILE A 237 14.17 15.14 -31.79
CA ILE A 237 14.66 16.40 -32.36
C ILE A 237 15.38 16.13 -33.70
N ALA A 238 14.95 16.81 -34.77
CA ALA A 238 15.53 16.71 -36.11
C ALA A 238 16.66 17.74 -36.35
N ASP A 239 16.56 18.90 -35.71
CA ASP A 239 17.52 20.00 -35.80
C ASP A 239 18.55 19.98 -34.64
N GLU A 240 19.26 21.09 -34.42
CA GLU A 240 20.23 21.18 -33.33
C GLU A 240 19.56 21.04 -31.97
N ARG A 241 20.24 20.35 -31.04
CA ARG A 241 19.72 20.07 -29.69
C ARG A 241 19.27 21.33 -28.95
N ASP A 242 20.00 22.43 -29.10
CA ASP A 242 19.72 23.68 -28.38
C ASP A 242 18.58 24.48 -29.02
N GLN A 243 18.36 24.29 -30.33
CA GLN A 243 17.26 24.90 -31.08
C GLN A 243 15.95 24.13 -30.88
N ALA A 244 15.97 22.81 -31.10
CA ALA A 244 14.87 21.89 -30.81
C ALA A 244 13.51 22.31 -31.37
N ARG A 245 13.46 22.82 -32.60
CA ARG A 245 12.22 23.34 -33.22
C ARG A 245 11.56 22.34 -34.16
N GLN A 246 12.33 21.37 -34.67
CA GLN A 246 11.85 20.43 -35.67
C GLN A 246 11.76 19.02 -35.09
N LEU A 247 10.60 18.39 -35.30
CA LEU A 247 10.37 17.00 -34.92
C LEU A 247 10.80 16.08 -36.06
N LYS A 248 11.45 14.96 -35.74
CA LYS A 248 11.71 13.90 -36.72
C LYS A 248 10.40 13.31 -37.24
N ALA A 249 10.31 13.17 -38.57
CA ALA A 249 9.07 12.75 -39.22
C ALA A 249 8.61 11.34 -38.80
N ASP A 250 9.55 10.42 -38.59
CA ASP A 250 9.31 9.05 -38.14
C ASP A 250 8.87 8.96 -36.66
N ALA A 251 9.25 9.93 -35.83
CA ALA A 251 8.91 9.98 -34.40
C ALA A 251 7.60 10.74 -34.10
N ARG A 252 6.90 11.24 -35.12
CA ARG A 252 5.76 12.15 -34.98
C ARG A 252 4.54 11.54 -34.29
N GLU A 253 4.13 10.35 -34.72
CA GLU A 253 2.97 9.66 -34.11
C GLU A 253 3.26 9.23 -32.67
N GLU A 254 4.48 8.77 -32.41
CA GLU A 254 4.91 8.44 -31.05
C GLU A 254 4.88 9.69 -30.14
N PHE A 255 5.44 10.81 -30.61
CA PHE A 255 5.44 12.07 -29.87
C PHE A 255 4.02 12.52 -29.52
N ARG A 256 3.10 12.47 -30.49
CA ARG A 256 1.69 12.83 -30.29
C ARG A 256 1.01 11.94 -29.26
N SER A 257 1.18 10.62 -29.39
CA SER A 257 0.62 9.64 -28.44
C SER A 257 1.06 9.94 -27.00
N ILE A 258 2.36 10.23 -26.81
CA ILE A 258 2.90 10.62 -25.52
C ILE A 258 2.24 11.91 -25.00
N VAL A 259 2.19 12.96 -25.81
CA VAL A 259 1.59 14.25 -25.41
C VAL A 259 0.11 14.08 -25.05
N TYR A 260 -0.64 13.28 -25.81
CA TYR A 260 -2.06 13.01 -25.55
C TYR A 260 -2.29 12.29 -24.23
N GLY A 261 -1.33 11.51 -23.70
CA GLY A 261 -1.45 10.89 -22.38
C GLY A 261 -1.50 11.88 -21.20
N TYR A 262 -1.05 13.12 -21.41
CA TYR A 262 -0.89 14.13 -20.36
C TYR A 262 -1.63 15.44 -20.63
N MET A 263 -1.81 15.81 -21.90
CA MET A 263 -2.40 17.08 -22.33
C MET A 263 -3.78 16.89 -22.98
N SER A 264 -4.73 17.77 -22.66
CA SER A 264 -5.98 17.98 -23.39
C SER A 264 -5.89 19.35 -24.08
N ARG A 265 -6.28 19.45 -25.35
CA ARG A 265 -6.22 20.71 -26.11
C ARG A 265 -7.42 20.82 -27.05
N VAL A 266 -8.17 21.91 -26.88
CA VAL A 266 -9.21 22.34 -27.82
C VAL A 266 -8.82 23.67 -28.46
N ARG A 267 -8.89 23.74 -29.79
CA ARG A 267 -8.63 24.97 -30.55
C ARG A 267 -9.91 25.77 -30.74
N ARG A 268 -9.80 27.10 -30.92
CA ARG A 268 -10.95 27.98 -31.19
C ARG A 268 -11.74 27.55 -32.43
N GLY A 269 -11.04 27.14 -33.49
CA GLY A 269 -11.68 26.65 -34.72
C GLY A 269 -12.44 25.34 -34.53
N ASP A 270 -11.93 24.45 -33.66
CA ASP A 270 -12.53 23.13 -33.40
C ASP A 270 -13.73 23.25 -32.44
N ALA A 271 -13.70 24.21 -31.51
CA ALA A 271 -14.75 24.42 -30.52
C ALA A 271 -16.11 24.85 -31.13
N ARG A 272 -16.12 25.32 -32.39
CA ARG A 272 -17.33 25.84 -33.09
C ARG A 272 -18.07 26.94 -32.30
N LEU A 273 -17.35 27.71 -31.49
CA LEU A 273 -17.90 28.81 -30.67
C LEU A 273 -17.78 30.15 -31.39
N ALA A 274 -18.82 30.99 -31.31
CA ALA A 274 -18.80 32.33 -31.88
C ALA A 274 -18.08 33.31 -30.94
N PHE A 275 -17.00 33.92 -31.42
CA PHE A 275 -16.34 35.05 -30.76
C PHE A 275 -16.74 36.36 -31.45
N PRO A 276 -16.83 37.49 -30.71
CA PRO A 276 -17.01 38.78 -31.32
C PRO A 276 -15.87 39.09 -32.31
N THR A 277 -16.22 39.55 -33.50
CA THR A 277 -15.22 40.03 -34.47
C THR A 277 -14.65 41.38 -34.00
N ARG A 278 -13.33 41.57 -34.10
CA ARG A 278 -12.70 42.83 -33.72
C ARG A 278 -12.54 43.75 -34.94
N VAL A 279 -12.92 45.01 -34.78
CA VAL A 279 -12.79 46.04 -35.82
C VAL A 279 -11.85 47.12 -35.30
N VAL A 280 -10.58 47.05 -35.69
CA VAL A 280 -9.57 48.04 -35.31
C VAL A 280 -9.66 49.24 -36.25
N ARG A 281 -9.70 50.45 -35.69
CA ARG A 281 -9.74 51.73 -36.42
C ARG A 281 -8.74 52.71 -35.83
N MET A 282 -7.85 53.20 -36.69
CA MET A 282 -7.04 54.37 -36.36
C MET A 282 -7.92 55.61 -36.38
N HIS A 283 -7.77 56.48 -35.38
CA HIS A 283 -8.54 57.71 -35.23
C HIS A 283 -7.61 58.93 -35.19
N PRO A 284 -7.08 59.35 -36.36
CA PRO A 284 -6.20 60.51 -36.47
C PRO A 284 -6.98 61.81 -36.27
N LEU A 285 -6.46 62.69 -35.42
CA LEU A 285 -7.05 63.97 -35.08
C LEU A 285 -6.08 65.12 -35.38
N PRO A 286 -6.53 66.24 -35.98
CA PRO A 286 -5.67 67.39 -36.20
C PRO A 286 -5.24 68.00 -34.86
N PRO A 287 -3.93 68.17 -34.61
CA PRO A 287 -3.45 68.78 -33.37
C PRO A 287 -3.84 70.25 -33.31
N THR A 288 -4.10 70.73 -32.11
CA THR A 288 -4.29 72.17 -31.84
C THR A 288 -2.97 72.93 -31.98
N PRO A 289 -3.00 74.25 -32.24
CA PRO A 289 -1.77 75.05 -32.30
C PRO A 289 -0.91 74.94 -31.03
N ALA A 290 -1.54 74.88 -29.86
CA ALA A 290 -0.84 74.74 -28.59
C ALA A 290 -0.21 73.35 -28.40
N GLU A 291 -0.82 72.26 -28.91
CA GLU A 291 -0.19 70.92 -28.90
C GLU A 291 1.05 70.88 -29.80
N LEU A 292 1.02 71.56 -30.95
CA LEU A 292 2.21 71.72 -31.80
C LEU A 292 3.31 72.53 -31.09
N GLU A 293 2.93 73.59 -30.38
CA GLU A 293 3.85 74.39 -29.58
C GLU A 293 4.50 73.56 -28.46
N LEU A 294 3.75 72.70 -27.78
CA LEU A 294 4.30 71.77 -26.76
C LEU A 294 5.38 70.85 -27.35
N ILE A 295 5.13 70.29 -28.55
CA ILE A 295 6.12 69.43 -29.24
C ILE A 295 7.39 70.23 -29.56
N GLU A 296 7.25 71.46 -30.05
CA GLU A 296 8.38 72.34 -30.37
C GLU A 296 9.20 72.71 -29.12
N VAL A 297 8.54 73.04 -28.01
CA VAL A 297 9.21 73.39 -26.74
C VAL A 297 10.01 72.22 -26.16
N ILE A 298 9.55 70.98 -26.34
CA ILE A 298 10.21 69.79 -25.80
C ILE A 298 11.36 69.30 -26.70
N ARG A 299 11.32 69.60 -28.00
CA ARG A 299 12.20 69.02 -29.04
C ARG A 299 13.69 69.05 -28.69
N GLU A 300 14.21 70.19 -28.25
CA GLU A 300 15.65 70.33 -27.95
C GLU A 300 16.02 69.91 -26.53
N PRO A 301 15.28 70.30 -25.47
CA PRO A 301 15.59 69.90 -24.10
C PRO A 301 15.62 68.39 -23.90
N ILE A 302 14.72 67.63 -24.54
CA ILE A 302 14.59 66.20 -24.33
C ILE A 302 15.82 65.40 -24.79
N LYS A 303 16.53 65.88 -25.82
CA LYS A 303 17.73 65.22 -26.37
C LYS A 303 18.88 65.17 -25.37
N LYS A 304 18.91 66.10 -24.40
CA LYS A 304 19.96 66.21 -23.38
C LYS A 304 19.68 65.40 -22.12
N MET A 305 18.51 64.75 -22.05
CA MET A 305 18.06 64.00 -20.89
C MET A 305 18.44 62.52 -21.01
N ASN A 306 18.43 61.80 -19.89
CA ASN A 306 18.65 60.35 -19.91
C ASN A 306 17.46 59.60 -20.56
N ARG A 307 17.70 58.37 -21.01
CA ARG A 307 16.75 57.54 -21.76
C ARG A 307 15.40 57.38 -21.07
N LEU A 308 15.43 57.02 -19.78
CA LEU A 308 14.21 56.80 -18.98
C LEU A 308 13.36 58.07 -18.84
N THR A 309 14.02 59.24 -18.76
CA THR A 309 13.37 60.54 -18.79
C THR A 309 12.73 60.82 -20.16
N GLN A 310 13.43 60.53 -21.25
CA GLN A 310 12.93 60.75 -22.61
C GLN A 310 11.64 59.98 -22.85
N ILE A 311 11.62 58.68 -22.53
CA ILE A 311 10.43 57.82 -22.62
C ILE A 311 9.30 58.41 -21.78
N GLY A 312 9.58 58.74 -20.51
CA GLY A 312 8.58 59.26 -19.59
C GLY A 312 7.93 60.57 -20.05
N ILE A 313 8.70 61.48 -20.66
CA ILE A 313 8.19 62.75 -21.21
C ILE A 313 7.38 62.50 -22.49
N LEU A 314 7.88 61.68 -23.41
CA LEU A 314 7.21 61.42 -24.69
C LEU A 314 5.89 60.67 -24.50
N GLN A 315 5.86 59.67 -23.63
CA GLN A 315 4.62 58.97 -23.27
C GLN A 315 3.62 59.91 -22.59
N ALA A 316 4.08 60.82 -21.71
CA ALA A 316 3.21 61.81 -21.08
C ALA A 316 2.65 62.83 -22.09
N LEU A 317 3.49 63.30 -23.02
CA LEU A 317 3.10 64.17 -24.14
C LEU A 317 2.04 63.51 -25.04
N VAL A 318 2.22 62.22 -25.36
CA VAL A 318 1.24 61.42 -26.12
C VAL A 318 -0.05 61.23 -25.32
N SER A 319 0.01 61.13 -23.99
CA SER A 319 -1.17 60.90 -23.15
C SER A 319 -2.08 62.13 -23.05
N SER A 320 -1.59 63.23 -22.48
CA SER A 320 -2.33 64.49 -22.42
C SER A 320 -1.41 65.67 -22.04
N PRO A 321 -1.80 66.92 -22.38
CA PRO A 321 -1.09 68.11 -21.91
C PRO A 321 -0.96 68.18 -20.38
N ASP A 322 -1.99 67.77 -19.63
CA ASP A 322 -1.97 67.72 -18.17
C ASP A 322 -0.97 66.69 -17.63
N ALA A 323 -0.91 65.49 -18.23
CA ALA A 323 0.04 64.45 -17.85
C ALA A 323 1.48 64.89 -18.10
N LEU A 324 1.74 65.56 -19.22
CA LEU A 324 3.04 66.15 -19.52
C LEU A 324 3.44 67.21 -18.49
N LEU A 325 2.54 68.13 -18.16
CA LEU A 325 2.77 69.16 -17.15
C LEU A 325 3.08 68.54 -15.78
N ALA A 326 2.29 67.55 -15.35
CA ALA A 326 2.51 66.86 -14.09
C ALA A 326 3.85 66.12 -14.05
N GLN A 327 4.20 65.42 -15.13
CA GLN A 327 5.48 64.72 -15.29
C GLN A 327 6.65 65.71 -15.16
N LEU A 328 6.64 66.81 -15.93
CA LEU A 328 7.72 67.81 -15.90
C LEU A 328 7.79 68.56 -14.57
N THR A 329 6.65 68.86 -13.93
CA THR A 329 6.62 69.50 -12.60
C THR A 329 7.24 68.60 -11.54
N ASN A 330 6.91 67.31 -11.56
CA ASN A 330 7.49 66.33 -10.63
C ASN A 330 8.99 66.13 -10.87
N MET A 331 9.41 66.12 -12.14
CA MET A 331 10.82 66.01 -12.52
C MET A 331 11.64 67.24 -12.15
N ALA A 332 11.11 68.45 -12.38
CA ALA A 332 11.73 69.69 -11.95
C ALA A 332 11.90 69.74 -10.43
N ARG A 333 10.91 69.28 -9.67
CA ARG A 333 11.00 69.15 -8.19
C ARG A 333 12.10 68.18 -7.75
N ARG A 334 12.36 67.12 -8.53
CA ARG A 334 13.40 66.12 -8.28
C ARG A 334 14.77 66.47 -8.88
N GLY A 335 14.88 67.60 -9.58
CA GLY A 335 16.11 68.03 -10.25
C GLY A 335 16.48 67.24 -11.52
N THR A 336 15.55 66.45 -12.08
CA THR A 336 15.81 65.63 -13.29
C THR A 336 15.36 66.30 -14.59
N ALA A 337 14.66 67.43 -14.52
CA ALA A 337 14.33 68.28 -15.66
C ALA A 337 14.53 69.78 -15.29
N PRO A 338 14.84 70.66 -16.27
CA PRO A 338 14.97 72.09 -16.01
C PRO A 338 13.65 72.72 -15.52
N PRO A 339 13.65 73.52 -14.42
CA PRO A 339 12.46 74.24 -13.97
C PRO A 339 11.84 75.15 -15.03
N GLU A 340 12.67 75.74 -15.89
CA GLU A 340 12.24 76.62 -16.99
C GLU A 340 11.39 75.87 -18.00
N LEU A 341 11.71 74.60 -18.28
CA LEU A 341 10.93 73.75 -19.19
C LEU A 341 9.54 73.46 -18.60
N ALA A 342 9.47 73.14 -17.31
CA ALA A 342 8.20 72.91 -16.63
C ALA A 342 7.33 74.19 -16.60
N GLN A 343 7.94 75.37 -16.41
CA GLN A 343 7.23 76.65 -16.47
C GLN A 343 6.73 76.98 -17.88
N ALA A 344 7.53 76.76 -18.92
CA ALA A 344 7.13 76.97 -20.30
C ALA A 344 5.94 76.09 -20.70
N VAL A 345 6.01 74.79 -20.38
CA VAL A 345 4.89 73.87 -20.60
C VAL A 345 3.66 74.29 -19.80
N LYS A 346 3.83 74.71 -18.54
CA LYS A 346 2.71 75.21 -17.72
C LYS A 346 2.01 76.40 -18.37
N ALA A 347 2.76 77.38 -18.87
CA ALA A 347 2.18 78.56 -19.51
C ALA A 347 1.30 78.20 -20.72
N ILE A 348 1.75 77.24 -21.53
CA ILE A 348 0.98 76.73 -22.67
C ILE A 348 -0.26 75.97 -22.18
N VAL A 349 -0.09 74.94 -21.33
CA VAL A 349 -1.19 74.09 -20.86
C VAL A 349 -2.28 74.88 -20.14
N THR A 350 -1.93 75.89 -19.35
CA THR A 350 -2.93 76.69 -18.59
C THR A 350 -3.80 77.56 -19.51
N THR A 351 -3.31 77.91 -20.70
CA THR A 351 -4.04 78.73 -21.68
C THR A 351 -4.70 77.88 -22.77
N MET A 352 -4.47 76.57 -22.76
CA MET A 352 -5.11 75.65 -23.68
C MET A 352 -6.61 75.51 -23.36
N PRO A 353 -7.46 75.45 -24.39
CA PRO A 353 -8.86 75.08 -24.22
C PRO A 353 -8.93 73.54 -24.03
N THR A 354 -9.78 72.87 -24.80
CA THR A 354 -9.85 71.40 -24.83
C THR A 354 -8.82 70.84 -25.81
N SER A 355 -8.11 69.78 -25.43
CA SER A 355 -7.16 69.08 -26.32
C SER A 355 -7.87 68.45 -27.53
N ALA A 356 -7.11 68.21 -28.61
CA ALA A 356 -7.68 67.59 -29.81
C ALA A 356 -8.28 66.21 -29.51
N LYS A 357 -7.59 65.42 -28.68
CA LYS A 357 -8.02 64.06 -28.28
C LYS A 357 -9.32 64.04 -27.48
N LEU A 358 -9.50 64.96 -26.53
CA LEU A 358 -10.76 65.08 -25.77
C LEU A 358 -11.92 65.47 -26.69
N THR A 359 -11.69 66.44 -27.58
CA THR A 359 -12.69 66.86 -28.58
C THR A 359 -13.07 65.69 -29.49
N GLY A 360 -12.09 64.88 -29.94
CA GLY A 360 -12.33 63.67 -30.71
C GLY A 360 -13.13 62.61 -29.97
N LEU A 361 -12.81 62.37 -28.69
CA LEU A 361 -13.55 61.45 -27.82
C LEU A 361 -15.02 61.89 -27.66
N GLY A 362 -15.27 63.19 -27.47
CA GLY A 362 -16.62 63.75 -27.41
C GLY A 362 -17.42 63.47 -28.68
N LYS A 363 -16.82 63.72 -29.86
CA LYS A 363 -17.44 63.43 -31.17
C LYS A 363 -17.73 61.93 -31.37
N LEU A 364 -16.81 61.05 -30.96
CA LEU A 364 -17.05 59.60 -31.03
C LEU A 364 -18.26 59.19 -30.18
N ILE A 365 -18.37 59.72 -28.98
CA ILE A 365 -19.50 59.44 -28.08
C ILE A 365 -20.81 59.99 -28.65
N GLU A 366 -20.82 61.19 -29.24
CA GLU A 366 -22.01 61.73 -29.91
C GLU A 366 -22.47 60.83 -31.06
N ASN A 367 -21.53 60.32 -31.86
CA ASN A 367 -21.83 59.36 -32.92
C ASN A 367 -22.46 58.07 -32.35
N PHE A 368 -21.93 57.54 -31.23
CA PHE A 368 -22.51 56.34 -30.60
C PHE A 368 -23.89 56.60 -30.02
N LYS A 369 -24.11 57.77 -29.40
CA LYS A 369 -25.45 58.18 -28.93
C LYS A 369 -26.46 58.25 -30.07
N GLN A 370 -26.05 58.69 -31.25
CA GLN A 370 -26.93 58.77 -32.42
C GLN A 370 -27.19 57.41 -33.08
N GLN A 371 -26.14 56.60 -33.25
CA GLN A 371 -26.22 55.34 -34.00
C GLN A 371 -26.76 54.17 -33.17
N ASN A 372 -26.48 54.14 -31.87
CA ASN A 372 -26.81 52.99 -31.02
C ASN A 372 -27.16 53.42 -29.57
N PRO A 373 -28.18 54.27 -29.38
CA PRO A 373 -28.44 54.98 -28.12
C PRO A 373 -28.63 54.06 -26.91
N GLU A 374 -29.18 52.86 -27.11
CA GLU A 374 -29.53 51.97 -26.00
C GLU A 374 -28.38 51.05 -25.60
N SER A 375 -27.56 50.57 -26.55
CA SER A 375 -26.64 49.44 -26.35
C SER A 375 -25.16 49.79 -26.21
N TRP A 376 -24.76 51.04 -26.50
CA TRP A 376 -23.34 51.41 -26.46
C TRP A 376 -22.78 51.43 -25.03
N ARG A 377 -21.61 50.80 -24.89
CA ARG A 377 -20.84 50.73 -23.64
C ARG A 377 -19.36 50.84 -23.99
N LEU A 378 -18.74 51.91 -23.50
CA LEU A 378 -17.39 52.34 -23.88
C LEU A 378 -16.40 52.14 -22.73
N VAL A 379 -15.24 51.59 -23.04
CA VAL A 379 -14.08 51.58 -22.15
C VAL A 379 -12.97 52.41 -22.77
N VAL A 380 -12.52 53.45 -22.06
CA VAL A 380 -11.40 54.30 -22.43
C VAL A 380 -10.18 53.89 -21.61
N PHE A 381 -9.10 53.49 -22.27
CA PHE A 381 -7.83 53.18 -21.63
C PHE A 381 -6.84 54.33 -21.76
N THR A 382 -6.11 54.59 -20.68
CA THR A 382 -5.02 55.56 -20.62
C THR A 382 -3.89 55.07 -19.71
N THR A 383 -2.65 55.42 -19.99
CA THR A 383 -1.48 55.11 -19.15
C THR A 383 -1.40 55.98 -17.89
N ARG A 384 -1.96 57.20 -17.92
CA ARG A 384 -1.71 58.24 -16.90
C ARG A 384 -2.96 58.55 -16.08
N ARG A 385 -2.76 58.73 -14.77
CA ARG A 385 -3.85 59.06 -13.83
C ARG A 385 -4.36 60.47 -14.03
N GLU A 386 -3.45 61.37 -14.38
CA GLU A 386 -3.74 62.76 -14.72
C GLU A 386 -4.67 62.79 -15.93
N THR A 387 -4.36 62.04 -16.98
CA THR A 387 -5.21 61.89 -18.17
C THR A 387 -6.57 61.26 -17.83
N GLN A 388 -6.62 60.22 -16.98
CA GLN A 388 -7.89 59.65 -16.50
C GLN A 388 -8.77 60.71 -15.84
N THR A 389 -8.19 61.56 -15.01
CA THR A 389 -8.88 62.65 -14.30
C THR A 389 -9.39 63.70 -15.30
N THR A 390 -8.57 64.09 -16.28
CA THR A 390 -8.97 65.04 -17.33
C THR A 390 -10.12 64.48 -18.18
N ILE A 391 -10.05 63.20 -18.58
CA ILE A 391 -11.13 62.53 -19.34
C ILE A 391 -12.41 62.48 -18.51
N GLN A 392 -12.31 62.11 -17.22
CA GLN A 392 -13.46 62.07 -16.32
C GLN A 392 -14.16 63.42 -16.25
N ASN A 393 -13.42 64.47 -15.89
CA ASN A 393 -13.96 65.83 -15.76
C ASN A 393 -14.59 66.32 -17.07
N PHE A 394 -13.94 66.03 -18.20
CA PHE A 394 -14.45 66.38 -19.51
C PHE A 394 -15.79 65.68 -19.82
N LEU A 395 -15.85 64.36 -19.62
CA LEU A 395 -17.05 63.57 -19.92
C LEU A 395 -18.21 63.85 -18.94
N GLU A 396 -17.92 64.12 -17.68
CA GLU A 396 -18.91 64.56 -16.69
C GLU A 396 -19.49 65.94 -17.06
N GLY A 397 -18.65 66.84 -17.59
CA GLY A 397 -19.10 68.10 -18.19
C GLY A 397 -20.01 67.92 -19.41
N TYR A 398 -19.89 66.79 -20.13
CA TYR A 398 -20.80 66.36 -21.20
C TYR A 398 -22.08 65.66 -20.69
N GLY A 399 -22.32 65.68 -19.37
CA GLY A 399 -23.50 65.10 -18.73
C GLY A 399 -23.48 63.58 -18.61
N LEU A 400 -22.32 62.94 -18.69
CA LEU A 400 -22.17 61.49 -18.54
C LEU A 400 -21.71 61.10 -17.14
N LYS A 401 -22.22 59.97 -16.63
CA LYS A 401 -21.64 59.30 -15.46
C LYS A 401 -20.50 58.41 -15.91
N VAL A 402 -19.32 58.60 -15.32
CA VAL A 402 -18.09 57.90 -15.68
C VAL A 402 -17.67 56.97 -14.54
N GLY A 403 -17.48 55.70 -14.87
CA GLY A 403 -16.88 54.73 -13.97
C GLY A 403 -15.35 54.81 -14.03
N ILE A 404 -14.68 54.69 -12.88
CA ILE A 404 -13.22 54.73 -12.79
C ILE A 404 -12.69 53.36 -12.39
N ILE A 405 -11.65 52.91 -13.09
CA ILE A 405 -10.86 51.73 -12.72
C ILE A 405 -9.38 52.13 -12.67
N ASN A 406 -8.73 51.93 -11.53
CA ASN A 406 -7.29 52.18 -11.35
C ASN A 406 -6.71 51.37 -10.18
N GLY A 407 -5.42 51.55 -9.87
CA GLY A 407 -4.71 50.79 -8.83
C GLY A 407 -5.02 51.19 -7.38
N ASP A 408 -5.89 52.16 -7.11
CA ASP A 408 -6.11 52.66 -5.74
C ASP A 408 -6.94 51.72 -4.87
N SER A 409 -7.92 51.04 -5.46
CA SER A 409 -8.86 50.21 -4.69
C SER A 409 -9.53 49.16 -5.57
N GLY A 410 -9.20 47.88 -5.33
CA GLY A 410 -9.84 46.75 -6.00
C GLY A 410 -11.35 46.67 -5.72
N GLN A 411 -11.79 47.04 -4.51
CA GLN A 411 -13.20 47.04 -4.14
C GLN A 411 -14.02 48.07 -4.94
N LYS A 412 -13.52 49.31 -5.07
CA LYS A 412 -14.17 50.33 -5.90
C LYS A 412 -14.21 49.93 -7.37
N ASN A 413 -13.14 49.30 -7.88
CA ASN A 413 -13.12 48.79 -9.25
C ASN A 413 -14.26 47.78 -9.47
N GLN A 414 -14.46 46.83 -8.54
CA GLN A 414 -15.56 45.86 -8.63
C GLN A 414 -16.95 46.51 -8.58
N GLU A 415 -17.16 47.52 -7.74
CA GLU A 415 -18.40 48.30 -7.69
C GLU A 415 -18.68 49.00 -9.03
N THR A 416 -17.66 49.63 -9.63
CA THR A 416 -17.74 50.24 -10.96
C THR A 416 -18.13 49.22 -12.02
N ILE A 417 -17.48 48.05 -12.05
CA ILE A 417 -17.78 46.99 -13.02
C ILE A 417 -19.21 46.47 -12.83
N LYS A 418 -19.64 46.25 -11.58
CA LYS A 418 -21.00 45.79 -11.27
C LYS A 418 -22.04 46.78 -11.80
N ALA A 419 -21.84 48.08 -11.57
CA ALA A 419 -22.73 49.12 -12.09
C ALA A 419 -22.70 49.23 -13.63
N PHE A 420 -21.54 48.99 -14.25
CA PHE A 420 -21.39 48.96 -15.71
C PHE A 420 -22.11 47.77 -16.38
N ARG A 421 -22.19 46.62 -15.69
CA ARG A 421 -22.89 45.42 -16.17
C ARG A 421 -24.42 45.51 -16.07
N GLN A 422 -24.96 46.41 -15.26
CA GLN A 422 -26.42 46.57 -15.09
C GLN A 422 -27.12 46.90 -16.42
N ASN A 423 -28.40 46.56 -16.52
CA ASN A 423 -29.25 46.93 -17.64
C ASN A 423 -30.54 47.60 -17.11
N PRO A 424 -30.73 48.93 -17.29
CA PRO A 424 -29.84 49.88 -17.94
C PRO A 424 -28.54 50.10 -17.13
N PRO A 425 -27.41 50.45 -17.77
CA PRO A 425 -26.13 50.54 -17.09
C PRO A 425 -26.03 51.80 -16.21
N GLY A 426 -25.51 51.63 -14.99
CA GLY A 426 -25.21 52.76 -14.10
C GLY A 426 -24.08 53.67 -14.62
N TYR A 427 -23.17 53.10 -15.42
CA TYR A 427 -22.13 53.80 -16.17
C TYR A 427 -22.15 53.36 -17.63
N ARG A 428 -22.14 54.29 -18.58
CA ARG A 428 -21.94 53.96 -20.01
C ARG A 428 -20.49 54.06 -20.46
N VAL A 429 -19.67 54.77 -19.68
CA VAL A 429 -18.24 54.94 -19.94
C VAL A 429 -17.47 54.51 -18.71
N ILE A 430 -16.46 53.67 -18.91
CA ILE A 430 -15.40 53.44 -17.94
C ILE A 430 -14.12 54.08 -18.47
N VAL A 431 -13.39 54.79 -17.59
CA VAL A 431 -12.01 55.20 -17.87
C VAL A 431 -11.10 54.38 -16.98
N SER A 432 -10.23 53.57 -17.60
CA SER A 432 -9.31 52.68 -16.91
C SER A 432 -7.86 53.12 -17.12
N THR A 433 -7.08 53.15 -16.04
CA THR A 433 -5.62 53.16 -16.16
C THR A 433 -5.06 51.75 -16.38
N GLU A 434 -3.76 51.65 -16.66
CA GLU A 434 -3.09 50.34 -16.85
C GLU A 434 -3.19 49.44 -15.62
N ALA A 435 -3.05 50.00 -14.41
CA ALA A 435 -3.21 49.26 -13.17
C ALA A 435 -4.63 48.68 -12.97
N GLY A 436 -5.63 49.20 -13.70
CA GLY A 436 -6.99 48.67 -13.75
C GLY A 436 -7.27 47.70 -14.90
N SER A 437 -6.34 47.61 -15.85
CA SER A 437 -6.52 46.89 -17.12
C SER A 437 -6.09 45.42 -17.07
N GLU A 438 -5.48 44.95 -15.98
CA GLU A 438 -5.05 43.56 -15.84
C GLU A 438 -6.07 42.75 -15.01
N GLY A 439 -6.56 41.64 -15.56
CA GLY A 439 -7.44 40.68 -14.88
C GLY A 439 -8.95 40.99 -14.88
N VAL A 440 -9.40 42.14 -15.41
CA VAL A 440 -10.82 42.52 -15.34
C VAL A 440 -11.65 42.00 -16.54
N ASN A 441 -12.85 41.50 -16.27
CA ASN A 441 -13.81 41.05 -17.31
C ASN A 441 -14.76 42.19 -17.70
N LEU A 442 -14.50 42.83 -18.85
CA LEU A 442 -15.24 43.97 -19.40
C LEU A 442 -15.99 43.63 -20.71
N GLN A 443 -16.26 42.35 -20.97
CA GLN A 443 -16.88 41.82 -22.20
C GLN A 443 -18.31 42.32 -22.52
N VAL A 444 -18.91 43.04 -21.57
CA VAL A 444 -20.20 43.72 -21.70
C VAL A 444 -20.06 45.03 -22.50
N ALA A 445 -18.85 45.57 -22.61
CA ALA A 445 -18.52 46.67 -23.52
C ALA A 445 -18.45 46.20 -24.97
N ASN A 446 -18.77 47.09 -25.89
CA ASN A 446 -18.63 46.88 -27.34
C ASN A 446 -17.70 47.89 -28.01
N VAL A 447 -17.25 48.90 -27.27
CA VAL A 447 -16.31 49.90 -27.76
C VAL A 447 -15.12 50.02 -26.82
N LEU A 448 -13.92 49.94 -27.39
CA LEU A 448 -12.64 50.22 -26.74
C LEU A 448 -12.06 51.49 -27.36
N VAL A 449 -11.62 52.44 -26.54
CA VAL A 449 -10.81 53.58 -26.98
C VAL A 449 -9.46 53.52 -26.28
N ASN A 450 -8.39 53.34 -27.04
CA ASN A 450 -7.03 53.65 -26.57
C ASN A 450 -6.84 55.16 -26.73
N PHE A 451 -7.00 55.90 -25.64
CA PHE A 451 -6.85 57.36 -25.65
C PHE A 451 -5.38 57.76 -25.84
N ASP A 452 -4.50 56.97 -25.24
CA ASP A 452 -3.09 56.94 -25.56
C ASP A 452 -2.64 55.53 -25.90
N LEU A 453 -1.83 55.48 -26.96
CA LEU A 453 -1.23 54.26 -27.48
C LEU A 453 0.05 53.98 -26.69
N PRO A 454 0.08 52.92 -25.86
CA PRO A 454 1.31 52.49 -25.23
C PRO A 454 2.29 52.03 -26.32
N TRP A 455 3.58 52.20 -26.06
CA TRP A 455 4.61 51.81 -27.01
C TRP A 455 4.83 50.29 -26.99
N ASN A 456 4.62 49.65 -25.84
CA ASN A 456 4.50 48.21 -25.72
C ASN A 456 3.15 47.69 -26.29
N PRO A 457 3.17 46.92 -27.39
CA PRO A 457 1.97 46.41 -28.03
C PRO A 457 1.25 45.31 -27.24
N MET A 458 1.95 44.61 -26.32
CA MET A 458 1.33 43.64 -25.40
C MET A 458 0.25 44.30 -24.57
N ILE A 459 0.48 45.54 -24.13
CA ILE A 459 -0.50 46.30 -23.33
C ILE A 459 -1.78 46.50 -24.14
N VAL A 460 -1.66 46.80 -25.44
CA VAL A 460 -2.84 47.02 -26.28
C VAL A 460 -3.65 45.73 -26.48
N GLU A 461 -2.99 44.62 -26.78
CA GLU A 461 -3.68 43.33 -26.94
C GLU A 461 -4.34 42.89 -25.63
N GLN A 462 -3.68 43.09 -24.49
CA GLN A 462 -4.28 42.84 -23.18
C GLN A 462 -5.53 43.67 -22.95
N ARG A 463 -5.54 44.96 -23.33
CA ARG A 463 -6.72 45.84 -23.26
C ARG A 463 -7.87 45.29 -24.13
N ILE A 464 -7.59 44.88 -25.37
CA ILE A 464 -8.57 44.28 -26.28
C ILE A 464 -9.15 42.98 -25.68
N GLY A 465 -8.28 42.12 -25.14
CA GLY A 465 -8.64 40.87 -24.49
C GLY A 465 -9.47 41.02 -23.20
N ARG A 466 -9.66 42.24 -22.66
CA ARG A 466 -10.63 42.48 -21.56
C ARG A 466 -12.07 42.57 -22.06
N ILE A 467 -12.26 42.84 -23.34
CA ILE A 467 -13.56 43.05 -23.96
C ILE A 467 -13.89 41.91 -24.92
N GLN A 468 -12.96 41.52 -25.81
CA GLN A 468 -13.19 40.45 -26.78
C GLN A 468 -13.02 39.06 -26.11
N ARG A 469 -14.11 38.46 -25.63
CA ARG A 469 -14.12 37.14 -24.95
C ARG A 469 -15.32 36.28 -25.36
N LEU A 470 -15.27 34.98 -25.05
CA LEU A 470 -16.44 34.09 -25.13
C LEU A 470 -17.61 34.63 -24.30
N ALA A 471 -18.83 34.37 -24.77
CA ALA A 471 -20.08 34.84 -24.15
C ALA A 471 -20.21 36.38 -24.08
N SER A 472 -19.50 37.13 -24.95
CA SER A 472 -19.87 38.53 -25.19
C SER A 472 -21.25 38.58 -25.84
N GLU A 473 -22.11 39.48 -25.37
CA GLU A 473 -23.45 39.72 -25.93
C GLU A 473 -23.39 40.40 -27.31
N HIS A 474 -22.22 40.91 -27.71
CA HIS A 474 -22.03 41.67 -28.93
C HIS A 474 -21.37 40.81 -30.01
N GLU A 475 -21.84 40.92 -31.24
CA GLU A 475 -21.23 40.26 -32.42
C GLU A 475 -19.88 40.91 -32.80
N LYS A 476 -19.70 42.21 -32.47
CA LYS A 476 -18.55 43.02 -32.89
C LYS A 476 -18.05 43.89 -31.75
N VAL A 477 -16.72 43.97 -31.62
CA VAL A 477 -16.03 44.92 -30.72
C VAL A 477 -15.26 45.92 -31.56
N SER A 478 -15.54 47.21 -31.40
CA SER A 478 -14.87 48.29 -32.11
C SER A 478 -13.73 48.87 -31.28
N ILE A 479 -12.52 48.90 -31.84
CA ILE A 479 -11.32 49.42 -31.18
C ILE A 479 -10.88 50.69 -31.88
N PHE A 480 -10.81 51.79 -31.14
CA PHE A 480 -10.38 53.09 -31.63
C PHE A 480 -9.05 53.47 -31.01
N ASN A 481 -8.03 53.62 -31.84
CA ASN A 481 -6.70 54.07 -31.44
C ASN A 481 -6.60 55.58 -31.73
N VAL A 482 -6.63 56.42 -30.70
CA VAL A 482 -6.64 57.88 -30.83
C VAL A 482 -5.22 58.43 -30.91
N MET A 483 -4.98 59.31 -31.89
CA MET A 483 -3.64 59.82 -32.20
C MET A 483 -3.67 61.20 -32.89
N LEU A 484 -2.62 61.99 -32.74
CA LEU A 484 -2.49 63.29 -33.41
C LEU A 484 -1.90 63.16 -34.82
N SER A 485 -2.68 63.57 -35.84
CA SER A 485 -2.29 63.53 -37.24
C SER A 485 -1.11 64.47 -37.54
N GLY A 486 -0.19 64.05 -38.40
CA GLY A 486 0.97 64.86 -38.78
C GLY A 486 2.05 64.96 -37.70
N THR A 487 1.95 64.17 -36.62
CA THR A 487 2.96 64.09 -35.56
C THR A 487 3.64 62.71 -35.57
N PHE A 488 4.72 62.56 -34.79
CA PHE A 488 5.39 61.27 -34.60
C PHE A 488 4.46 60.19 -34.03
N GLU A 489 3.43 60.58 -33.27
CA GLU A 489 2.44 59.67 -32.72
C GLU A 489 1.69 58.93 -33.83
N HIS A 490 1.23 59.64 -34.87
CA HIS A 490 0.57 59.00 -36.00
C HIS A 490 1.56 58.29 -36.92
N TYR A 491 2.65 58.97 -37.28
CA TYR A 491 3.54 58.49 -38.33
C TYR A 491 4.33 57.24 -37.92
N ILE A 492 4.73 57.13 -36.65
CA ILE A 492 5.57 56.04 -36.14
C ILE A 492 4.72 55.08 -35.29
N VAL A 493 4.27 55.53 -34.12
CA VAL A 493 3.61 54.67 -33.12
C VAL A 493 2.32 54.08 -33.68
N GLY A 494 1.51 54.91 -34.32
CA GLY A 494 0.26 54.53 -34.97
C GLY A 494 0.40 53.43 -36.00
N ARG A 495 1.29 53.64 -36.99
CA ARG A 495 1.45 52.71 -38.12
C ARG A 495 2.08 51.38 -37.70
N LEU A 496 3.09 51.41 -36.84
CA LEU A 496 3.70 50.20 -36.30
C LEU A 496 2.66 49.40 -35.50
N MET A 497 1.90 50.07 -34.63
CA MET A 497 0.87 49.42 -33.82
C MET A 497 -0.26 48.84 -34.67
N GLU A 498 -0.76 49.58 -35.67
CA GLU A 498 -1.80 49.09 -36.59
C GLU A 498 -1.35 47.80 -37.26
N LYS A 499 -0.12 47.76 -37.77
CA LYS A 499 0.43 46.59 -38.45
C LYS A 499 0.65 45.41 -37.52
N LEU A 500 1.17 45.65 -36.31
CA LEU A 500 1.27 44.65 -35.26
C LEU A 500 -0.10 44.06 -34.88
N GLN A 501 -1.13 44.90 -34.72
CA GLN A 501 -2.48 44.45 -34.37
C GLN A 501 -3.17 43.68 -35.49
N MET A 502 -2.94 44.06 -36.75
CA MET A 502 -3.40 43.30 -37.91
C MET A 502 -2.71 41.93 -37.99
N ALA A 503 -1.39 41.88 -37.76
CA ALA A 503 -0.63 40.64 -37.72
C ALA A 503 -1.08 39.74 -36.57
N ALA A 504 -1.21 40.30 -35.36
CA ALA A 504 -1.70 39.60 -34.17
C ALA A 504 -3.15 39.13 -34.32
N HIS A 505 -3.98 39.78 -35.14
CA HIS A 505 -5.37 39.33 -35.34
C HIS A 505 -5.41 37.99 -36.08
N ALA A 506 -4.49 37.80 -37.02
CA ALA A 506 -4.41 36.59 -37.82
C ALA A 506 -3.83 35.40 -37.01
N ILE A 507 -2.81 35.66 -36.19
CA ILE A 507 -2.04 34.61 -35.47
C ILE A 507 -2.54 34.38 -34.04
N GLY A 508 -3.08 35.41 -33.39
CA GLY A 508 -3.61 35.32 -32.02
C GLY A 508 -2.56 35.41 -30.90
N ASP A 509 -1.27 35.55 -31.22
CA ASP A 509 -0.17 35.70 -30.25
C ASP A 509 0.79 36.83 -30.65
N ILE A 510 0.74 37.95 -29.92
CA ILE A 510 1.55 39.15 -30.19
C ILE A 510 2.92 39.09 -29.50
N GLU A 511 3.10 38.25 -28.48
CA GLU A 511 4.37 38.10 -27.76
C GLU A 511 5.41 37.41 -28.65
N ALA A 512 4.99 36.33 -29.33
CA ALA A 512 5.81 35.63 -30.29
C ALA A 512 6.19 36.53 -31.48
N LEU A 513 5.26 37.39 -31.94
CA LEU A 513 5.50 38.39 -32.99
C LEU A 513 6.63 39.36 -32.64
N LEU A 514 6.71 39.81 -31.38
CA LEU A 514 7.76 40.75 -30.96
C LEU A 514 9.13 40.07 -30.91
N GLN A 515 9.20 38.85 -30.38
CA GLN A 515 10.44 38.07 -30.31
C GLN A 515 11.00 37.72 -31.70
N GLY A 516 10.12 37.56 -32.70
CA GLY A 516 10.50 37.24 -34.07
C GLY A 516 11.01 38.44 -34.89
N THR A 517 10.88 39.67 -34.37
CA THR A 517 11.42 40.86 -35.06
C THR A 517 12.91 41.03 -34.74
N ASP A 518 13.74 41.34 -35.74
CA ASP A 518 15.20 41.63 -35.61
C ASP A 518 15.49 42.95 -34.85
N ILE A 519 14.58 43.37 -33.99
CA ILE A 519 14.68 44.57 -33.17
C ILE A 519 15.55 44.30 -31.91
N ASP A 520 15.85 43.03 -31.64
CA ASP A 520 16.75 42.55 -30.59
C ASP A 520 18.21 42.51 -31.06
N ASN A 521 18.93 43.63 -30.94
CA ASN A 521 20.37 43.67 -31.25
C ASN A 521 21.29 43.36 -30.05
N ASP A 522 20.78 43.20 -28.82
CA ASP A 522 21.62 42.92 -27.64
C ASP A 522 20.90 42.00 -26.64
N GLY A 523 21.24 40.71 -26.66
CA GLY A 523 20.61 39.69 -25.83
C GLY A 523 20.89 39.89 -24.33
N GLU A 524 19.86 40.27 -23.58
CA GLU A 524 19.63 40.03 -22.14
C GLU A 524 18.36 40.76 -21.59
N GLY A 525 17.65 41.57 -22.40
CA GLY A 525 16.44 42.32 -22.00
C GLY A 525 15.09 41.68 -22.41
N ASP A 526 13.97 42.20 -21.86
CA ASP A 526 12.61 41.85 -22.27
C ASP A 526 12.35 42.36 -23.71
N SER A 527 11.87 41.49 -24.61
CA SER A 527 11.56 41.82 -26.01
C SER A 527 10.57 42.99 -26.17
N ALA A 528 9.73 43.24 -25.17
CA ALA A 528 8.84 44.39 -25.17
C ALA A 528 9.60 45.70 -24.89
N ASP A 529 10.61 45.66 -24.03
CA ASP A 529 11.45 46.83 -23.69
C ASP A 529 12.35 47.21 -24.87
N SER A 530 12.88 46.24 -25.62
CA SER A 530 13.68 46.49 -26.82
C SER A 530 12.88 47.16 -27.95
N PHE A 531 11.61 46.76 -28.11
CA PHE A 531 10.70 47.38 -29.07
C PHE A 531 10.34 48.82 -28.70
N GLU A 532 10.05 49.10 -27.42
CA GLU A 532 9.84 50.47 -26.94
C GLU A 532 11.06 51.36 -27.19
N ASP A 533 12.25 50.80 -27.01
CA ASP A 533 13.52 51.45 -27.26
C ASP A 533 13.78 51.77 -28.74
N HIS A 534 13.33 50.89 -29.64
CA HIS A 534 13.35 51.15 -31.07
C HIS A 534 12.38 52.28 -31.45
N ILE A 535 11.15 52.26 -30.91
CA ILE A 535 10.18 53.36 -31.08
C ILE A 535 10.78 54.67 -30.58
N LEU A 536 11.40 54.69 -29.41
CA LEU A 536 12.06 55.88 -28.85
C LEU A 536 13.06 56.48 -29.85
N THR A 537 13.88 55.62 -30.45
CA THR A 537 14.92 56.03 -31.41
C THR A 537 14.30 56.68 -32.65
N LEU A 538 13.27 56.06 -33.23
CA LEU A 538 12.54 56.61 -34.37
C LEU A 538 11.86 57.95 -34.02
N VAL A 539 11.22 58.03 -32.85
CA VAL A 539 10.54 59.25 -32.38
C VAL A 539 11.52 60.41 -32.19
N LEU A 540 12.67 60.16 -31.55
CA LEU A 540 13.72 61.17 -31.36
C LEU A 540 14.30 61.64 -32.70
N ALA A 541 14.50 60.72 -33.66
CA ALA A 541 14.95 61.06 -35.01
C ALA A 541 13.92 61.92 -35.77
N ALA A 542 12.64 61.57 -35.69
CA ALA A 542 11.55 62.35 -36.27
C ALA A 542 11.41 63.73 -35.61
N LEU A 543 11.54 63.83 -34.28
CA LEU A 543 11.58 65.11 -33.57
C LEU A 543 12.78 65.96 -34.00
N ALA A 544 13.91 65.34 -34.35
CA ALA A 544 15.07 66.03 -34.92
C ALA A 544 14.91 66.39 -36.41
N LYS A 545 13.74 66.18 -37.01
CA LYS A 545 13.44 66.38 -38.45
C LYS A 545 14.35 65.58 -39.38
N LYS A 546 14.86 64.43 -38.92
CA LYS A 546 15.54 63.46 -39.79
C LYS A 546 14.50 62.68 -40.59
N ASP A 547 14.87 62.28 -41.80
CA ASP A 547 14.06 61.36 -42.58
C ASP A 547 14.10 59.96 -41.94
N VAL A 548 12.92 59.50 -41.51
CA VAL A 548 12.71 58.20 -40.84
C VAL A 548 11.91 57.23 -41.73
N GLU A 549 11.65 57.57 -43.00
CA GLU A 549 10.89 56.72 -43.94
C GLU A 549 11.51 55.35 -44.10
N ARG A 550 12.83 55.31 -44.31
CA ARG A 550 13.57 54.06 -44.54
C ARG A 550 13.54 53.15 -43.31
N ASP A 551 13.84 53.68 -42.13
CA ASP A 551 13.92 52.89 -40.89
C ASP A 551 12.52 52.36 -40.49
N MET A 552 11.48 53.18 -40.66
CA MET A 552 10.09 52.75 -40.46
C MET A 552 9.67 51.66 -41.46
N ALA A 553 10.05 51.78 -42.74
CA ALA A 553 9.74 50.75 -43.74
C ALA A 553 10.41 49.42 -43.41
N LEU A 554 11.66 49.44 -42.91
CA LEU A 554 12.37 48.25 -42.44
C LEU A 554 11.67 47.62 -41.22
N ALA A 555 11.27 48.41 -40.23
CA ALA A 555 10.53 47.92 -39.07
C ALA A 555 9.19 47.27 -39.48
N LEU A 556 8.46 47.88 -40.41
CA LEU A 556 7.21 47.33 -40.95
C LEU A 556 7.42 46.01 -41.72
N GLN A 557 8.51 45.92 -42.49
CA GLN A 557 8.87 44.70 -43.21
C GLN A 557 9.24 43.58 -42.22
N SER A 558 10.01 43.89 -41.17
CA SER A 558 10.37 42.92 -40.12
C SER A 558 9.13 42.35 -39.41
N ILE A 559 8.12 43.17 -39.11
CA ILE A 559 6.85 42.69 -38.53
C ILE A 559 6.13 41.72 -39.48
N GLU A 560 6.09 42.01 -40.79
CA GLU A 560 5.44 41.14 -41.78
C GLU A 560 6.23 39.83 -41.97
N ASP A 561 7.55 39.87 -41.92
CA ASP A 561 8.40 38.68 -42.02
C ASP A 561 8.27 37.81 -40.76
N ALA A 562 8.30 38.41 -39.57
CA ALA A 562 8.03 37.73 -38.30
C ALA A 562 6.63 37.09 -38.28
N LYS A 563 5.62 37.80 -38.81
CA LYS A 563 4.26 37.27 -38.97
C LYS A 563 4.23 36.02 -39.84
N ARG A 564 4.87 36.05 -41.01
CA ARG A 564 4.89 34.89 -41.92
C ARG A 564 5.61 33.70 -41.29
N GLU A 565 6.68 33.95 -40.55
CA GLU A 565 7.40 32.88 -39.86
C GLU A 565 6.56 32.27 -38.75
N LEU A 566 5.85 33.09 -37.96
CA LEU A 566 4.94 32.59 -36.94
C LEU A 566 3.73 31.87 -37.50
N GLU A 567 3.15 32.32 -38.62
CA GLU A 567 2.09 31.57 -39.31
C GLU A 567 2.59 30.18 -39.73
N ARG A 568 3.85 30.07 -40.17
CA ARG A 568 4.49 28.78 -40.49
C ARG A 568 4.75 27.95 -39.24
N GLU A 569 5.27 28.54 -38.16
CA GLU A 569 5.52 27.87 -36.89
C GLU A 569 4.22 27.39 -36.25
N GLU A 570 3.16 28.20 -36.26
CA GLU A 570 1.84 27.83 -35.76
C GLU A 570 1.23 26.71 -36.59
N GLN A 571 1.32 26.79 -37.92
CA GLN A 571 0.93 25.69 -38.80
C GLN A 571 1.75 24.43 -38.52
N ASN A 572 3.05 24.55 -38.26
CA ASN A 572 3.92 23.44 -37.90
C ASN A 572 3.49 22.85 -36.54
N ILE A 573 3.33 23.66 -35.49
CA ILE A 573 2.86 23.23 -34.16
C ILE A 573 1.47 22.59 -34.24
N ASN A 574 0.55 23.18 -34.99
CA ASN A 574 -0.80 22.64 -35.18
C ASN A 574 -0.78 21.35 -36.00
N SER A 575 0.13 21.22 -36.97
CA SER A 575 0.41 19.98 -37.67
C SER A 575 0.99 18.95 -36.70
N LEU A 576 1.97 19.32 -35.88
CA LEU A 576 2.65 18.46 -34.90
C LEU A 576 1.67 17.92 -33.85
N LEU A 577 0.85 18.78 -33.23
CA LEU A 577 -0.04 18.43 -32.13
C LEU A 577 -1.46 18.02 -32.54
N GLY A 578 -1.99 18.54 -33.65
CA GLY A 578 -3.37 18.32 -34.11
C GLY A 578 -4.45 18.84 -33.16
N GLY A 579 -5.72 18.65 -33.55
CA GLY A 579 -6.87 18.71 -32.65
C GLY A 579 -7.06 17.36 -31.94
N MET A 580 -7.50 17.37 -30.67
CA MET A 580 -7.56 16.17 -29.83
C MET A 580 -8.92 15.46 -29.80
N ASP A 581 -9.87 15.81 -30.67
CA ASP A 581 -11.24 15.28 -30.63
C ASP A 581 -11.35 13.78 -30.95
N GLU A 582 -10.34 13.19 -31.60
CA GLU A 582 -10.31 11.77 -32.01
C GLU A 582 -9.35 10.89 -31.20
N ALA A 583 -8.59 11.48 -30.26
CA ALA A 583 -7.65 10.72 -29.44
C ALA A 583 -8.41 9.97 -28.32
N GLY A 584 -8.80 8.72 -28.61
CA GLY A 584 -9.42 7.84 -27.63
C GLY A 584 -8.58 7.72 -26.36
N TYR A 585 -9.23 7.77 -25.19
CA TYR A 585 -8.56 7.55 -23.91
C TYR A 585 -7.90 6.17 -23.90
N VAL A 586 -6.58 6.14 -23.72
CA VAL A 586 -5.79 4.92 -23.54
C VAL A 586 -5.72 4.64 -22.04
N GLY A 587 -6.62 3.79 -21.57
CA GLY A 587 -6.66 3.35 -20.18
C GLY A 587 -7.72 2.26 -19.99
N PRO A 588 -7.90 1.77 -18.75
CA PRO A 588 -8.84 0.70 -18.48
C PRO A 588 -10.26 1.16 -18.78
N ARG A 589 -11.12 0.22 -19.19
CA ARG A 589 -12.52 0.52 -19.49
C ARG A 589 -13.19 1.07 -18.23
N THR A 590 -13.89 2.18 -18.37
CA THR A 590 -14.70 2.76 -17.31
C THR A 590 -15.60 1.69 -16.67
N PRO A 591 -15.59 1.58 -15.32
CA PRO A 591 -16.38 0.59 -14.63
C PRO A 591 -17.87 0.90 -14.80
N LYS A 592 -18.66 -0.13 -15.07
CA LYS A 592 -20.12 0.00 -15.13
C LYS A 592 -20.71 -0.18 -13.73
N LEU A 593 -20.89 0.93 -13.03
CA LEU A 593 -21.38 0.93 -11.66
C LEU A 593 -22.87 1.31 -11.63
N PRO A 594 -23.71 0.60 -10.85
CA PRO A 594 -25.12 0.96 -10.73
C PRO A 594 -25.26 2.32 -10.01
N PRO A 595 -26.27 3.13 -10.37
CA PRO A 595 -26.52 4.39 -9.67
C PRO A 595 -26.90 4.12 -8.20
N PRO A 596 -26.61 5.06 -7.29
CA PRO A 596 -26.99 4.90 -5.90
C PRO A 596 -28.51 4.89 -5.75
N VAL A 597 -29.05 3.83 -5.16
CA VAL A 597 -30.47 3.74 -4.84
C VAL A 597 -30.73 4.53 -3.55
N ARG A 598 -31.71 5.44 -3.60
CA ARG A 598 -32.18 6.21 -2.45
C ARG A 598 -33.66 5.88 -2.24
N SER A 599 -33.97 5.31 -1.08
CA SER A 599 -35.32 4.91 -0.70
C SER A 599 -36.22 6.09 -0.31
N MET A 600 -35.62 7.21 0.10
CA MET A 600 -36.30 8.47 0.42
C MET A 600 -35.59 9.62 -0.27
N ASP A 601 -36.35 10.59 -0.81
CA ASP A 601 -35.77 11.84 -1.26
C ASP A 601 -35.24 12.69 -0.08
N ALA A 602 -34.47 13.75 -0.35
CA ALA A 602 -33.85 14.55 0.71
C ALA A 602 -34.88 15.25 1.62
N LYS A 603 -36.05 15.63 1.08
CA LYS A 603 -37.11 16.29 1.83
C LYS A 603 -37.80 15.28 2.75
N GLU A 604 -38.26 14.17 2.19
CA GLU A 604 -38.89 13.06 2.91
C GLU A 604 -37.97 12.53 4.02
N PHE A 605 -36.69 12.32 3.70
CA PHE A 605 -35.68 11.89 4.67
C PHE A 605 -35.55 12.90 5.81
N THR A 606 -35.41 14.20 5.52
CA THR A 606 -35.22 15.24 6.54
C THR A 606 -36.41 15.30 7.50
N LEU A 607 -37.64 15.27 6.98
CA LEU A 607 -38.84 15.29 7.79
C LEU A 607 -38.94 14.05 8.70
N SER A 608 -38.67 12.87 8.13
CA SER A 608 -38.71 11.60 8.86
C SER A 608 -37.59 11.48 9.90
N ALA A 609 -36.38 11.97 9.55
CA ALA A 609 -35.21 11.97 10.42
C ALA A 609 -35.42 12.81 11.69
N PHE A 610 -36.05 13.99 11.58
CA PHE A 610 -36.39 14.77 12.77
C PHE A 610 -37.41 14.04 13.66
N GLY A 611 -38.41 13.37 13.07
CA GLY A 611 -39.36 12.52 13.78
C GLY A 611 -38.65 11.40 14.56
N LEU A 612 -37.74 10.68 13.89
CA LEU A 612 -36.94 9.62 14.48
C LEU A 612 -36.07 10.12 15.66
N LEU A 613 -35.52 11.32 15.54
CA LEU A 613 -34.73 11.98 16.59
C LEU A 613 -35.60 12.59 17.71
N GLY A 614 -36.92 12.37 17.69
CA GLY A 614 -37.86 12.78 18.74
C GLY A 614 -38.37 14.21 18.61
N ALA A 615 -38.21 14.87 17.46
CA ALA A 615 -38.76 16.19 17.17
C ALA A 615 -40.04 16.11 16.35
N THR A 616 -41.02 16.95 16.67
CA THR A 616 -42.20 17.17 15.82
C THR A 616 -41.88 18.26 14.80
N VAL A 617 -42.21 18.03 13.54
CA VAL A 617 -42.01 19.00 12.46
C VAL A 617 -43.35 19.59 12.04
N GLU A 618 -43.45 20.92 12.01
CA GLU A 618 -44.62 21.66 11.54
C GLU A 618 -44.20 22.67 10.46
N GLU A 619 -45.05 22.87 9.45
CA GLU A 619 -44.85 23.90 8.43
C GLU A 619 -45.41 25.25 8.95
N GLU A 620 -44.53 26.20 9.29
CA GLU A 620 -44.94 27.53 9.81
C GLU A 620 -45.44 28.44 8.67
N LYS A 621 -44.85 28.29 7.47
CA LYS A 621 -45.19 29.04 6.24
C LYS A 621 -44.90 28.13 5.03
N PRO A 622 -45.50 28.39 3.85
CA PRO A 622 -45.18 27.63 2.63
C PRO A 622 -43.66 27.53 2.41
N GLY A 623 -43.12 26.31 2.45
CA GLY A 623 -41.69 26.03 2.25
C GLY A 623 -40.76 26.31 3.44
N GLN A 624 -41.29 26.68 4.61
CA GLN A 624 -40.53 26.84 5.87
C GLN A 624 -41.08 25.95 6.99
N TYR A 625 -40.19 25.12 7.54
CA TYR A 625 -40.51 24.12 8.54
C TYR A 625 -39.83 24.44 9.87
N LEU A 626 -40.42 23.98 10.96
CA LEU A 626 -39.86 24.09 12.30
C LEU A 626 -39.91 22.74 13.01
N ALA A 627 -38.73 22.21 13.32
CA ALA A 627 -38.57 21.02 14.16
C ALA A 627 -38.48 21.43 15.64
N ARG A 628 -39.33 20.86 16.50
CA ARG A 628 -39.32 21.08 17.96
C ARG A 628 -39.41 19.75 18.72
N GLY A 629 -38.49 19.48 19.64
CA GLY A 629 -38.58 18.34 20.57
C GLY A 629 -37.23 17.97 21.18
N GLY A 630 -37.21 17.68 22.49
CA GLY A 630 -35.96 17.52 23.25
C GLY A 630 -35.08 18.76 23.16
N ASP A 631 -33.82 18.58 22.74
CA ASP A 631 -32.84 19.65 22.52
C ASP A 631 -32.90 20.26 21.10
N ILE A 632 -33.81 19.78 20.23
CA ILE A 632 -33.89 20.20 18.83
C ILE A 632 -34.90 21.35 18.71
N ARG A 633 -34.43 22.51 18.25
CA ARG A 633 -35.26 23.66 17.87
C ARG A 633 -34.67 24.37 16.65
N GLU A 634 -35.04 23.94 15.46
CA GLU A 634 -34.44 24.42 14.20
C GLU A 634 -35.53 24.85 13.20
N ARG A 635 -35.40 26.06 12.64
CA ARG A 635 -36.17 26.48 11.47
C ARG A 635 -35.39 26.16 10.21
N PHE A 636 -36.04 25.56 9.22
CA PHE A 636 -35.37 25.13 8.01
C PHE A 636 -36.24 25.20 6.76
N ARG A 637 -35.59 25.08 5.59
CA ARG A 637 -36.19 25.09 4.26
C ARG A 637 -35.43 24.13 3.33
N PHE A 638 -36.02 23.81 2.19
CA PHE A 638 -35.42 22.95 1.17
C PHE A 638 -34.95 23.71 -0.08
N ASP A 639 -35.65 24.80 -0.46
CA ASP A 639 -35.37 25.54 -1.70
C ASP A 639 -34.55 26.80 -1.48
N ASN A 640 -33.71 27.17 -2.45
CA ASN A 640 -32.75 28.28 -2.29
C ASN A 640 -33.28 29.69 -2.64
N HIS A 641 -34.58 29.85 -2.96
CA HIS A 641 -35.13 31.10 -3.48
C HIS A 641 -34.98 32.32 -2.54
N ALA A 642 -34.61 33.46 -3.13
CA ALA A 642 -34.17 34.68 -2.46
C ALA A 642 -35.21 35.34 -1.51
N GLU A 643 -36.50 35.07 -1.67
CA GLU A 643 -37.57 35.66 -0.84
C GLU A 643 -37.69 35.02 0.56
N ALA A 644 -37.06 33.86 0.79
CA ALA A 644 -37.16 33.09 2.04
C ALA A 644 -35.98 33.32 3.01
N GLN A 645 -35.14 34.34 2.81
CA GLN A 645 -33.98 34.62 3.66
C GLN A 645 -34.38 35.39 4.93
N GLY A 646 -34.77 34.66 5.97
CA GLY A 646 -34.86 35.18 7.34
C GLY A 646 -33.64 34.80 8.19
N PRO A 647 -33.17 35.65 9.13
CA PRO A 647 -32.11 35.26 10.05
C PRO A 647 -32.53 34.02 10.87
N GLY A 648 -31.73 32.95 10.79
CA GLY A 648 -31.94 31.72 11.55
C GLY A 648 -32.71 30.59 10.85
N VAL A 649 -32.95 30.67 9.53
CA VAL A 649 -33.55 29.57 8.74
C VAL A 649 -32.45 28.80 7.98
N ILE A 650 -32.27 27.53 8.31
CA ILE A 650 -31.20 26.66 7.79
C ILE A 650 -31.64 25.97 6.49
N LEU A 651 -30.76 25.86 5.50
CA LEU A 651 -31.02 25.10 4.27
C LEU A 651 -30.68 23.62 4.46
N TYR A 652 -31.63 22.75 4.12
CA TYR A 652 -31.52 21.28 4.16
C TYR A 652 -31.66 20.65 2.77
N ASP A 653 -30.97 21.23 1.79
CA ASP A 653 -30.76 20.60 0.47
C ASP A 653 -29.76 19.43 0.57
N GLN A 654 -29.79 18.48 -0.39
CA GLN A 654 -28.92 17.31 -0.44
C GLN A 654 -27.41 17.65 -0.39
N GLU A 655 -27.01 18.82 -0.89
CA GLU A 655 -25.61 19.27 -0.85
C GLU A 655 -25.28 20.15 0.36
N ALA A 656 -26.29 20.53 1.16
CA ALA A 656 -26.10 21.43 2.29
C ALA A 656 -25.34 20.74 3.44
N PRO A 657 -24.38 21.42 4.10
CA PRO A 657 -23.69 20.87 5.28
C PRO A 657 -24.62 20.45 6.42
N ALA A 658 -25.77 21.14 6.59
CA ALA A 658 -26.75 20.80 7.60
C ALA A 658 -27.44 19.45 7.34
N PHE A 659 -27.81 19.17 6.08
CA PHE A 659 -28.37 17.89 5.67
C PHE A 659 -27.39 16.74 5.95
N ARG A 660 -26.12 16.89 5.54
CA ARG A 660 -25.06 15.89 5.81
C ARG A 660 -24.86 15.63 7.31
N ARG A 661 -24.97 16.66 8.15
CA ARG A 661 -24.93 16.50 9.62
C ARG A 661 -26.12 15.72 10.16
N LEU A 662 -27.33 15.96 9.62
CA LEU A 662 -28.53 15.22 10.02
C LEU A 662 -28.44 13.74 9.60
N VAL A 663 -27.98 13.46 8.38
CA VAL A 663 -27.69 12.09 7.91
C VAL A 663 -26.76 11.37 8.91
N LYS A 664 -25.64 11.99 9.27
CA LYS A 664 -24.70 11.42 10.25
C LYS A 664 -25.33 11.19 11.63
N ARG A 665 -26.21 12.10 12.10
CA ARG A 665 -26.94 11.93 13.36
C ARG A 665 -27.91 10.74 13.32
N VAL A 666 -28.59 10.52 12.19
CA VAL A 666 -29.47 9.36 12.01
C VAL A 666 -28.67 8.08 11.99
N ILE A 667 -27.56 8.01 11.25
CA ILE A 667 -26.70 6.82 11.18
C ILE A 667 -26.09 6.50 12.56
N ALA A 668 -25.81 7.50 13.38
CA ALA A 668 -25.32 7.29 14.75
C ALA A 668 -26.33 6.60 15.68
N SER A 669 -27.62 6.50 15.30
CA SER A 669 -28.63 5.78 16.09
C SER A 669 -28.44 4.26 16.11
N GLY A 670 -27.76 3.68 15.11
CA GLY A 670 -27.39 2.27 15.06
C GLY A 670 -28.56 1.29 15.22
N MET A 671 -29.66 1.49 14.49
CA MET A 671 -30.87 0.70 14.64
C MET A 671 -30.85 -0.61 13.83
N HIS A 672 -31.43 -1.65 14.40
CA HIS A 672 -31.59 -2.96 13.77
C HIS A 672 -33.02 -3.48 13.98
N GLY A 673 -33.59 -4.12 12.97
CA GLY A 673 -34.93 -4.74 12.98
C GLY A 673 -34.86 -6.23 13.34
N VAL A 674 -34.16 -6.58 14.42
CA VAL A 674 -34.02 -7.98 14.86
C VAL A 674 -35.05 -8.29 15.95
N SER A 675 -35.82 -9.35 15.74
CA SER A 675 -36.67 -9.95 16.77
C SER A 675 -35.92 -11.08 17.47
N ASP A 676 -36.01 -11.12 18.80
CA ASP A 676 -35.43 -12.18 19.62
C ASP A 676 -36.52 -13.20 19.93
N ALA A 677 -36.46 -14.38 19.30
CA ALA A 677 -37.46 -15.43 19.49
C ALA A 677 -37.40 -16.04 20.90
N ASP A 678 -36.22 -15.98 21.56
CA ASP A 678 -35.95 -16.63 22.84
C ASP A 678 -35.62 -15.60 23.95
N ALA A 679 -36.41 -14.53 24.07
CA ALA A 679 -36.18 -13.45 25.04
C ALA A 679 -36.11 -13.91 26.51
N ALA A 680 -36.64 -15.10 26.84
CA ALA A 680 -36.57 -15.73 28.16
C ALA A 680 -35.84 -17.10 28.14
N ALA A 681 -34.91 -17.29 27.19
CA ALA A 681 -34.21 -18.55 26.90
C ALA A 681 -33.81 -19.36 28.14
N GLY A 682 -33.13 -18.73 29.11
CA GLY A 682 -32.64 -19.43 30.30
C GLY A 682 -33.73 -19.94 31.25
N ARG A 683 -34.86 -19.23 31.35
CA ARG A 683 -35.99 -19.66 32.20
C ARG A 683 -36.74 -20.81 31.53
N GLU A 684 -37.09 -20.64 30.26
CA GLU A 684 -37.85 -21.61 29.49
C GLU A 684 -37.07 -22.92 29.30
N ALA A 685 -35.76 -22.86 29.02
CA ALA A 685 -34.91 -24.03 28.93
C ALA A 685 -34.84 -24.82 30.25
N LYS A 686 -34.80 -24.11 31.38
CA LYS A 686 -34.82 -24.73 32.72
C LYS A 686 -36.14 -25.46 32.98
N GLU A 687 -37.27 -24.82 32.67
CA GLU A 687 -38.60 -25.43 32.81
C GLU A 687 -38.73 -26.70 31.94
N LEU A 688 -38.34 -26.63 30.66
CA LEU A 688 -38.36 -27.79 29.74
C LEU A 688 -37.49 -28.94 30.23
N THR A 689 -36.32 -28.63 30.81
CA THR A 689 -35.42 -29.64 31.38
C THR A 689 -36.05 -30.33 32.60
N GLU A 690 -36.70 -29.57 33.48
CA GLU A 690 -37.42 -30.11 34.64
C GLU A 690 -38.65 -30.94 34.23
N GLU A 691 -39.37 -30.54 33.19
CA GLU A 691 -40.48 -31.30 32.59
C GLU A 691 -39.99 -32.63 32.00
N TRP A 692 -38.87 -32.62 31.26
CA TRP A 692 -38.24 -33.82 30.72
C TRP A 692 -37.84 -34.82 31.81
N ILE A 693 -37.24 -34.34 32.92
CA ILE A 693 -36.88 -35.19 34.08
C ILE A 693 -38.12 -35.86 34.68
N LYS A 694 -39.20 -35.09 34.88
CA LYS A 694 -40.44 -35.59 35.47
C LYS A 694 -41.12 -36.62 34.58
N ALA A 695 -40.98 -36.51 33.26
CA ALA A 695 -41.64 -37.40 32.29
C ALA A 695 -41.23 -38.88 32.43
N PHE A 696 -40.01 -39.18 32.90
CA PHE A 696 -39.56 -40.56 33.19
C PHE A 696 -39.57 -40.92 34.69
N GLY A 697 -40.21 -40.09 35.52
CA GLY A 697 -40.35 -40.33 36.97
C GLY A 697 -39.13 -39.92 37.81
N GLY A 698 -38.25 -39.06 37.29
CA GLY A 698 -37.15 -38.47 38.05
C GLY A 698 -37.56 -37.22 38.84
N GLU A 699 -36.81 -36.91 39.89
CA GLU A 699 -36.94 -35.67 40.68
C GLU A 699 -35.79 -34.71 40.33
N PRO A 700 -36.07 -33.50 39.79
CA PRO A 700 -35.03 -32.57 39.37
C PRO A 700 -34.28 -31.98 40.57
N GLN A 701 -32.95 -32.00 40.52
CA GLN A 701 -32.06 -31.41 41.53
C GLN A 701 -31.43 -30.10 41.04
N SER A 702 -30.99 -30.05 39.78
CA SER A 702 -30.52 -28.83 39.14
C SER A 702 -30.58 -28.93 37.62
N ALA A 703 -30.89 -27.85 36.94
CA ALA A 703 -30.76 -27.72 35.48
C ALA A 703 -29.96 -26.46 35.17
N LYS A 704 -28.83 -26.60 34.45
CA LYS A 704 -27.93 -25.50 34.12
C LYS A 704 -27.58 -25.54 32.64
N ALA A 705 -27.71 -24.40 31.96
CA ALA A 705 -27.20 -24.25 30.61
C ALA A 705 -25.66 -24.24 30.64
N THR A 706 -25.04 -25.03 29.77
CA THR A 706 -23.59 -25.11 29.60
C THR A 706 -23.15 -24.38 28.33
N THR A 707 -23.87 -24.61 27.24
CA THR A 707 -23.56 -24.09 25.90
C THR A 707 -24.83 -23.54 25.24
N VAL A 708 -24.66 -22.51 24.40
CA VAL A 708 -25.72 -21.91 23.56
C VAL A 708 -25.29 -22.03 22.10
N ARG A 709 -26.19 -22.58 21.27
CA ARG A 709 -26.10 -22.59 19.80
C ARG A 709 -27.01 -21.49 19.27
N SER A 710 -26.44 -20.41 18.75
CA SER A 710 -27.22 -19.28 18.21
C SER A 710 -27.42 -19.44 16.70
N PHE A 711 -28.65 -19.14 16.24
CA PHE A 711 -29.08 -19.18 14.85
C PHE A 711 -29.67 -17.83 14.44
N TYR A 712 -29.43 -17.43 13.19
CA TYR A 712 -30.03 -16.22 12.62
C TYR A 712 -30.74 -16.53 11.30
N LYS A 713 -31.96 -16.01 11.15
CA LYS A 713 -32.72 -16.05 9.90
C LYS A 713 -33.20 -14.66 9.52
N GLY A 714 -32.71 -14.14 8.40
CA GLY A 714 -33.06 -12.82 7.90
C GLY A 714 -32.02 -12.27 6.94
N LYS A 715 -31.88 -10.94 6.91
CA LYS A 715 -30.89 -10.23 6.10
C LYS A 715 -29.89 -9.48 6.98
N ALA A 716 -28.65 -9.47 6.53
CA ALA A 716 -27.59 -8.63 7.05
C ALA A 716 -27.21 -7.57 6.01
N LEU A 717 -27.20 -6.30 6.43
CA LEU A 717 -26.84 -5.17 5.57
C LEU A 717 -25.39 -4.79 5.85
N LEU A 718 -24.53 -4.99 4.87
CA LEU A 718 -23.11 -4.65 4.91
C LEU A 718 -22.88 -3.32 4.20
N ARG A 719 -22.11 -2.41 4.81
CA ARG A 719 -21.51 -1.27 4.12
C ARG A 719 -20.11 -1.70 3.66
N VAL A 720 -19.92 -1.77 2.36
CA VAL A 720 -18.65 -2.12 1.72
C VAL A 720 -18.05 -0.86 1.14
N ARG A 721 -16.84 -0.51 1.59
CA ARG A 721 -16.07 0.63 1.09
C ARG A 721 -14.82 0.13 0.39
N ALA A 722 -14.77 0.29 -0.92
CA ALA A 722 -13.55 0.08 -1.71
C ALA A 722 -12.80 1.41 -1.85
N THR A 723 -11.52 1.46 -1.49
CA THR A 723 -10.73 2.71 -1.51
C THR A 723 -9.38 2.51 -2.18
N VAL A 724 -8.99 3.47 -3.00
CA VAL A 724 -7.62 3.70 -3.48
C VAL A 724 -7.16 5.08 -3.02
N ALA A 725 -5.90 5.46 -3.23
CA ALA A 725 -5.40 6.76 -2.75
C ALA A 725 -6.20 7.93 -3.33
N HIS A 726 -6.62 7.83 -4.59
CA HIS A 726 -7.26 8.90 -5.37
C HIS A 726 -8.79 8.85 -5.38
N ASP A 727 -9.39 7.69 -5.13
CA ASP A 727 -10.83 7.46 -5.28
C ASP A 727 -11.37 6.48 -4.22
N SER A 728 -12.68 6.42 -4.08
CA SER A 728 -13.37 5.47 -3.21
C SER A 728 -14.78 5.19 -3.72
N TYR A 729 -15.32 4.03 -3.39
CA TYR A 729 -16.68 3.66 -3.74
C TYR A 729 -17.30 2.94 -2.56
N GLU A 730 -18.50 3.35 -2.19
CA GLU A 730 -19.27 2.71 -1.12
C GLU A 730 -20.58 2.16 -1.63
N ARG A 731 -20.94 0.99 -1.10
CA ARG A 731 -22.18 0.31 -1.42
C ARG A 731 -22.77 -0.34 -0.18
N LEU A 732 -24.10 -0.44 -0.16
CA LEU A 732 -24.82 -1.29 0.77
C LEU A 732 -25.13 -2.63 0.09
N VAL A 733 -24.71 -3.73 0.72
CA VAL A 733 -24.89 -5.10 0.23
C VAL A 733 -25.80 -5.84 1.19
N ASP A 734 -26.98 -6.26 0.71
CA ASP A 734 -27.88 -7.14 1.44
C ASP A 734 -27.41 -8.59 1.32
N VAL A 735 -27.16 -9.25 2.46
CA VAL A 735 -26.74 -10.67 2.52
C VAL A 735 -27.83 -11.50 3.18
N ASP A 736 -28.39 -12.45 2.43
CA ASP A 736 -29.36 -13.41 2.96
C ASP A 736 -28.68 -14.39 3.92
N CYS A 737 -29.11 -14.34 5.17
CA CYS A 737 -28.59 -15.11 6.29
C CYS A 737 -29.65 -16.12 6.72
N GLY A 738 -29.38 -17.40 6.48
CA GLY A 738 -30.24 -18.52 6.83
C GLY A 738 -29.59 -19.85 6.46
N GLY A 739 -29.89 -20.91 7.23
CA GLY A 739 -29.33 -22.26 7.10
C GLY A 739 -29.40 -23.05 8.42
N GLU A 740 -28.79 -24.24 8.46
CA GLU A 740 -28.55 -25.02 9.70
C GLU A 740 -27.27 -24.56 10.44
N ASP A 741 -26.54 -23.58 9.89
CA ASP A 741 -25.34 -23.03 10.50
C ASP A 741 -25.67 -22.34 11.83
N TYR A 742 -24.97 -22.74 12.89
CA TYR A 742 -25.04 -22.14 14.21
C TYR A 742 -23.67 -21.76 14.73
N ALA A 743 -23.64 -20.80 15.65
CA ALA A 743 -22.44 -20.47 16.41
C ALA A 743 -22.58 -20.98 17.85
N GLU A 744 -21.61 -21.77 18.31
CA GLU A 744 -21.55 -22.27 19.68
C GLU A 744 -20.74 -21.35 20.58
N HIS A 745 -21.34 -20.94 21.69
CA HIS A 745 -20.69 -20.12 22.72
C HIS A 745 -21.05 -20.60 24.13
N PRO A 746 -20.22 -20.30 25.15
CA PRO A 746 -20.55 -20.60 26.54
C PRO A 746 -21.86 -19.93 26.97
N ALA A 747 -22.66 -20.62 27.79
CA ALA A 747 -23.97 -20.10 28.22
C ALA A 747 -23.91 -18.73 28.93
N ALA A 748 -22.79 -18.38 29.56
CA ALA A 748 -22.58 -17.06 30.15
C ALA A 748 -22.77 -15.90 29.16
N ASN A 749 -22.57 -16.13 27.86
CA ASN A 749 -22.55 -15.09 26.82
C ASN A 749 -23.81 -15.08 25.93
N GLY A 750 -24.80 -15.95 26.17
CA GLY A 750 -25.90 -16.18 25.22
C GLY A 750 -27.30 -16.36 25.83
N LEU A 751 -27.48 -16.12 27.13
CA LEU A 751 -28.77 -16.28 27.82
C LEU A 751 -29.59 -14.99 27.95
N GLU A 752 -28.95 -13.83 27.83
CA GLU A 752 -29.62 -12.53 27.90
C GLU A 752 -30.33 -12.20 26.59
N PRO A 753 -31.40 -11.38 26.61
CA PRO A 753 -32.02 -10.87 25.39
C PRO A 753 -31.02 -10.14 24.52
N ILE A 754 -31.24 -10.15 23.20
CA ILE A 754 -30.38 -9.42 22.26
C ILE A 754 -30.37 -7.94 22.62
N GLY A 755 -29.18 -7.43 22.94
CA GLY A 755 -28.97 -6.02 23.26
C GLY A 755 -29.23 -5.12 22.04
N LYS A 756 -29.42 -3.82 22.31
CA LYS A 756 -29.67 -2.82 21.25
C LYS A 756 -28.56 -2.70 20.21
N VAL A 757 -27.34 -3.04 20.59
CA VAL A 757 -26.15 -3.02 19.73
C VAL A 757 -25.57 -4.42 19.74
N VAL A 758 -25.53 -5.05 18.56
CA VAL A 758 -24.89 -6.34 18.37
C VAL A 758 -23.40 -6.10 18.14
N ARG A 759 -22.58 -6.26 19.19
CA ARG A 759 -21.12 -6.04 19.09
C ARG A 759 -20.40 -7.16 18.37
N ASP A 760 -20.88 -8.38 18.51
CA ASP A 760 -20.31 -9.56 17.85
C ASP A 760 -21.41 -10.31 17.10
N PRO A 761 -21.41 -10.30 15.75
CA PRO A 761 -22.38 -11.02 14.93
C PRO A 761 -22.45 -12.52 15.24
N ALA A 762 -21.35 -13.13 15.72
CA ALA A 762 -21.33 -14.55 16.06
C ALA A 762 -22.26 -14.88 17.24
N THR A 763 -22.52 -13.93 18.15
CA THR A 763 -23.39 -14.16 19.32
C THR A 763 -24.85 -14.40 18.94
N ILE A 764 -25.27 -13.94 17.76
CA ILE A 764 -26.61 -14.14 17.22
C ILE A 764 -26.66 -15.18 16.11
N GLY A 765 -25.55 -15.88 15.83
CA GLY A 765 -25.50 -16.95 14.83
C GLY A 765 -25.11 -16.54 13.42
N LEU A 766 -24.52 -15.36 13.22
CA LEU A 766 -24.03 -14.93 11.91
C LEU A 766 -22.58 -15.38 11.68
N SER A 767 -22.31 -15.98 10.51
CA SER A 767 -20.96 -16.34 10.06
C SER A 767 -20.24 -15.14 9.46
N ARG A 768 -19.13 -14.72 10.08
CA ARG A 768 -18.28 -13.63 9.59
C ARG A 768 -17.71 -13.93 8.21
N ASP A 769 -17.24 -15.15 8.00
CA ASP A 769 -16.63 -15.57 6.72
C ASP A 769 -17.64 -15.52 5.58
N ARG A 770 -18.91 -15.91 5.84
CA ARG A 770 -19.99 -15.81 4.85
C ARG A 770 -20.33 -14.35 4.51
N LEU A 771 -20.35 -13.47 5.50
CA LEU A 771 -20.60 -12.04 5.28
C LEU A 771 -19.47 -11.40 4.46
N ILE A 772 -18.20 -11.68 4.79
CA ILE A 772 -17.03 -11.18 4.05
C ILE A 772 -17.06 -11.70 2.61
N ALA A 773 -17.26 -13.01 2.42
CA ALA A 773 -17.29 -13.61 1.09
C ALA A 773 -18.45 -13.09 0.22
N ALA A 774 -19.58 -12.69 0.82
CA ALA A 774 -20.69 -12.08 0.10
C ALA A 774 -20.38 -10.62 -0.31
N ALA A 775 -19.73 -9.86 0.58
CA ALA A 775 -19.28 -8.49 0.27
C ALA A 775 -18.21 -8.44 -0.83
N GLU A 776 -17.26 -9.38 -0.83
CA GLU A 776 -16.20 -9.48 -1.85
C GLU A 776 -16.74 -9.89 -3.23
N LYS A 777 -17.90 -10.54 -3.29
CA LYS A 777 -18.54 -11.01 -4.53
C LYS A 777 -19.63 -10.07 -5.06
N ASP A 778 -19.77 -8.87 -4.51
CA ASP A 778 -20.70 -7.88 -5.09
C ASP A 778 -20.14 -7.38 -6.43
N ASP A 779 -20.90 -7.57 -7.50
CA ASP A 779 -20.50 -7.26 -8.89
C ASP A 779 -19.97 -5.82 -9.06
N ALA A 780 -20.54 -4.85 -8.35
CA ALA A 780 -20.13 -3.44 -8.49
C ALA A 780 -18.83 -3.15 -7.72
N VAL A 781 -18.64 -3.78 -6.56
CA VAL A 781 -17.37 -3.72 -5.81
C VAL A 781 -16.26 -4.38 -6.62
N GLU A 782 -16.52 -5.55 -7.20
CA GLU A 782 -15.57 -6.27 -8.06
C GLU A 782 -15.21 -5.44 -9.32
N GLU A 783 -16.19 -4.83 -9.99
CA GLU A 783 -15.95 -3.99 -11.18
C GLU A 783 -15.13 -2.72 -10.85
N PHE A 784 -15.34 -2.10 -9.68
CA PHE A 784 -14.50 -1.00 -9.22
C PHE A 784 -13.06 -1.46 -8.92
N CYS A 785 -12.90 -2.60 -8.25
CA CYS A 785 -11.59 -3.17 -7.96
C CYS A 785 -10.84 -3.53 -9.25
N ARG A 786 -11.50 -4.22 -10.20
CA ARG A 786 -10.95 -4.53 -11.54
C ARG A 786 -10.41 -3.28 -12.23
N PHE A 787 -11.21 -2.21 -12.29
CA PHE A 787 -10.81 -0.98 -12.97
C PHE A 787 -9.51 -0.39 -12.40
N TYR A 788 -9.37 -0.37 -11.07
CA TYR A 788 -8.18 0.17 -10.41
C TYR A 788 -6.99 -0.78 -10.40
N GLU A 789 -7.22 -2.09 -10.43
CA GLU A 789 -6.15 -3.09 -10.62
C GLU A 789 -5.55 -3.02 -12.03
N GLU A 790 -6.39 -2.93 -13.07
CA GLU A 790 -5.92 -2.68 -14.44
C GLU A 790 -5.19 -1.34 -14.54
N ARG A 791 -5.70 -0.30 -13.86
CA ARG A 791 -5.02 1.01 -13.80
C ARG A 791 -3.66 0.89 -13.12
N ARG A 792 -3.56 0.15 -12.01
CA ARG A 792 -2.31 -0.08 -11.28
C ARG A 792 -1.25 -0.67 -12.19
N GLU A 793 -1.57 -1.66 -13.01
CA GLU A 793 -0.61 -2.27 -13.94
C GLU A 793 -0.02 -1.24 -14.91
N ILE A 794 -0.87 -0.36 -15.46
CA ILE A 794 -0.45 0.70 -16.38
C ILE A 794 0.45 1.74 -15.67
N GLU A 795 0.03 2.22 -14.50
CA GLU A 795 0.78 3.25 -13.76
C GLU A 795 2.13 2.70 -13.25
N VAL A 796 2.15 1.47 -12.70
CA VAL A 796 3.38 0.81 -12.22
C VAL A 796 4.34 0.52 -13.38
N GLY A 797 3.82 0.15 -14.55
CA GLY A 797 4.62 -0.01 -15.77
C GLY A 797 5.32 1.30 -16.20
N ALA A 798 4.69 2.45 -15.98
CA ALA A 798 5.21 3.77 -16.34
C ALA A 798 6.24 4.35 -15.35
N ALA A 799 6.45 3.71 -14.19
CA ALA A 799 7.44 4.14 -13.19
C ALA A 799 8.91 3.82 -13.52
N GLY A 800 9.17 3.09 -14.61
CA GLY A 800 10.53 2.68 -15.00
C GLY A 800 11.14 1.68 -14.02
N ASP A 801 12.45 1.72 -13.79
CA ASP A 801 13.16 0.73 -12.94
C ASP A 801 13.27 1.13 -11.45
N ASP A 802 12.67 2.24 -11.06
CA ASP A 802 12.70 2.72 -9.67
C ASP A 802 11.72 1.92 -8.78
N ALA A 803 12.27 0.99 -8.00
CA ALA A 803 11.49 0.15 -7.08
C ALA A 803 10.70 0.94 -6.03
N ARG A 804 11.17 2.13 -5.62
CA ARG A 804 10.46 2.97 -4.64
C ARG A 804 9.24 3.62 -5.29
N LYS A 805 9.35 4.11 -6.54
CA LYS A 805 8.21 4.66 -7.29
C LYS A 805 7.18 3.59 -7.59
N LYS A 806 7.61 2.42 -8.07
CA LYS A 806 6.74 1.26 -8.33
C LYS A 806 5.93 0.87 -7.11
N LYS A 807 6.60 0.65 -5.96
CA LYS A 807 5.91 0.30 -4.71
C LYS A 807 4.90 1.37 -4.27
N LYS A 808 5.24 2.66 -4.42
CA LYS A 808 4.32 3.75 -4.06
C LYS A 808 3.08 3.76 -4.95
N LEU A 809 3.22 3.52 -6.25
CA LEU A 809 2.09 3.41 -7.18
C LEU A 809 1.25 2.16 -6.92
N GLU A 810 1.88 1.03 -6.59
CA GLU A 810 1.18 -0.18 -6.13
C GLU A 810 0.32 0.12 -4.90
N ASP A 811 0.88 0.80 -3.90
CA ASP A 811 0.16 1.20 -2.68
C ASP A 811 -0.99 2.18 -2.97
N GLU A 812 -0.81 3.10 -3.92
CA GLU A 812 -1.78 4.14 -4.26
C GLU A 812 -2.97 3.63 -5.08
N PHE A 813 -2.77 2.63 -5.94
CA PHE A 813 -3.80 2.12 -6.85
C PHE A 813 -4.36 0.75 -6.46
N THR A 814 -3.77 0.04 -5.48
CA THR A 814 -4.35 -1.22 -4.98
C THR A 814 -5.62 -0.94 -4.18
N PRO A 815 -6.78 -1.48 -4.61
CA PRO A 815 -8.03 -1.34 -3.87
C PRO A 815 -7.94 -1.97 -2.47
N ARG A 816 -8.49 -1.28 -1.48
CA ARG A 816 -8.64 -1.78 -0.10
C ARG A 816 -10.11 -1.81 0.25
N LEU A 817 -10.58 -2.97 0.73
CA LEU A 817 -11.96 -3.16 1.16
C LEU A 817 -12.07 -2.97 2.68
N ASP A 818 -13.01 -2.13 3.10
CA ASP A 818 -13.48 -2.01 4.46
C ASP A 818 -14.95 -2.45 4.50
N ILE A 819 -15.25 -3.48 5.30
CA ILE A 819 -16.56 -4.14 5.35
C ILE A 819 -17.11 -3.99 6.77
N SER A 820 -18.22 -3.29 6.90
CA SER A 820 -18.89 -3.05 8.17
C SER A 820 -20.31 -3.58 8.15
N LEU A 821 -20.69 -4.37 9.16
CA LEU A 821 -22.10 -4.71 9.40
C LEU A 821 -22.83 -3.49 9.96
N VAL A 822 -23.76 -2.92 9.20
CA VAL A 822 -24.46 -1.68 9.56
C VAL A 822 -25.94 -1.89 9.85
N GLY A 823 -26.54 -2.98 9.36
CA GLY A 823 -27.96 -3.27 9.60
C GLY A 823 -28.24 -4.75 9.70
N LEU A 824 -29.29 -5.10 10.43
CA LEU A 824 -29.82 -6.46 10.56
C LEU A 824 -31.33 -6.39 10.56
N GLU A 825 -31.96 -7.28 9.81
CA GLU A 825 -33.42 -7.45 9.76
C GLU A 825 -33.75 -8.94 9.80
N GLY A 826 -34.52 -9.40 10.78
CA GLY A 826 -34.84 -10.83 10.90
C GLY A 826 -35.18 -11.30 12.31
N ALA A 827 -34.96 -12.59 12.54
CA ALA A 827 -35.17 -13.25 13.82
C ALA A 827 -33.93 -14.05 14.23
N ALA A 828 -33.57 -13.97 15.50
CA ALA A 828 -32.54 -14.78 16.11
C ALA A 828 -33.18 -15.79 17.07
N SER A 829 -32.65 -17.01 17.08
CA SER A 829 -33.11 -18.12 17.91
C SER A 829 -31.95 -18.93 18.46
N ARG A 830 -32.18 -19.72 19.52
CA ARG A 830 -31.12 -20.43 20.25
C ARG A 830 -31.52 -21.84 20.63
N ASP A 831 -30.58 -22.77 20.51
CA ASP A 831 -30.65 -24.08 21.16
C ASP A 831 -29.70 -24.10 22.37
N LEU A 832 -30.16 -24.59 23.52
CA LEU A 832 -29.40 -24.60 24.77
C LEU A 832 -29.04 -26.02 25.14
N VAL A 833 -27.75 -26.26 25.35
CA VAL A 833 -27.25 -27.50 25.94
C VAL A 833 -27.40 -27.38 27.45
N MET A 834 -28.18 -28.28 28.04
CA MET A 834 -28.57 -28.27 29.45
C MET A 834 -27.97 -29.49 30.14
N LEU A 835 -27.18 -29.24 31.20
CA LEU A 835 -26.77 -30.28 32.14
C LEU A 835 -27.85 -30.43 33.22
N ALA A 836 -28.56 -31.55 33.14
CA ALA A 836 -29.65 -31.94 34.03
C ALA A 836 -29.13 -32.88 35.12
N LYS A 837 -29.31 -32.52 36.39
CA LYS A 837 -29.07 -33.40 37.56
C LYS A 837 -30.39 -33.77 38.21
N PHE A 838 -30.59 -35.07 38.46
CA PHE A 838 -31.85 -35.60 38.98
C PHE A 838 -31.65 -36.89 39.80
N GLY A 839 -32.62 -37.22 40.64
CA GLY A 839 -32.67 -38.48 41.41
C GLY A 839 -33.97 -39.24 41.18
N PHE A 840 -34.14 -40.37 41.86
CA PHE A 840 -35.40 -41.12 41.90
C PHE A 840 -35.86 -41.30 43.36
N PRO A 841 -37.16 -41.53 43.62
CA PRO A 841 -37.70 -41.68 44.99
C PRO A 841 -37.04 -42.78 45.83
N ALA A 842 -36.48 -43.82 45.18
CA ALA A 842 -35.76 -44.92 45.83
C ALA A 842 -34.26 -44.61 46.12
N GLY A 843 -33.80 -43.39 45.81
CA GLY A 843 -32.41 -42.95 45.94
C GLY A 843 -31.67 -42.84 44.61
N GLY A 844 -30.38 -42.47 44.68
CA GLY A 844 -29.50 -42.31 43.52
C GLY A 844 -29.47 -40.88 42.95
N SER A 845 -28.31 -40.48 42.43
CA SER A 845 -28.08 -39.20 41.78
C SER A 845 -27.51 -39.44 40.38
N TYR A 846 -28.10 -38.80 39.38
CA TYR A 846 -27.80 -38.99 37.97
C TYR A 846 -27.61 -37.65 37.27
N GLU A 847 -26.84 -37.65 36.19
CA GLU A 847 -26.61 -36.49 35.34
C GLU A 847 -26.82 -36.89 33.87
N ALA A 848 -27.44 -36.00 33.11
CA ALA A 848 -27.65 -36.15 31.67
C ALA A 848 -27.54 -34.79 30.97
N GLU A 849 -27.05 -34.81 29.73
CA GLU A 849 -27.05 -33.65 28.86
C GLU A 849 -28.22 -33.74 27.88
N ILE A 850 -28.99 -32.67 27.75
CA ILE A 850 -30.06 -32.55 26.74
C ILE A 850 -29.91 -31.23 26.00
N VAL A 851 -30.40 -31.16 24.76
CA VAL A 851 -30.47 -29.91 23.99
C VAL A 851 -31.92 -29.48 23.88
N VAL A 852 -32.22 -28.25 24.25
CA VAL A 852 -33.59 -27.70 24.25
C VAL A 852 -33.69 -26.45 23.38
N ARG A 853 -34.84 -26.28 22.72
CA ARG A 853 -35.21 -25.11 21.94
C ARG A 853 -36.35 -24.37 22.67
N PRO A 854 -36.08 -23.21 23.28
CA PRO A 854 -37.05 -22.54 24.15
C PRO A 854 -38.32 -22.07 23.45
N HIS A 855 -38.20 -21.31 22.35
CA HIS A 855 -39.36 -20.74 21.63
C HIS A 855 -40.30 -21.79 21.01
N GLU A 856 -39.79 -22.98 20.66
CA GLU A 856 -40.62 -24.12 20.22
C GLU A 856 -41.12 -24.99 21.39
N ARG A 857 -40.68 -24.73 22.62
CA ARG A 857 -40.89 -25.55 23.82
C ARG A 857 -40.58 -27.03 23.59
N ARG A 858 -39.43 -27.32 22.98
CA ARG A 858 -39.08 -28.66 22.51
C ARG A 858 -37.70 -29.11 23.00
N VAL A 859 -37.58 -30.39 23.35
CA VAL A 859 -36.29 -31.08 23.51
C VAL A 859 -35.83 -31.56 22.14
N VAL A 860 -34.71 -31.04 21.65
CA VAL A 860 -34.14 -31.30 20.32
C VAL A 860 -33.32 -32.59 20.35
N GLU A 861 -32.46 -32.74 21.36
CA GLU A 861 -31.62 -33.91 21.56
C GLU A 861 -31.70 -34.39 23.02
N ALA A 862 -31.83 -35.69 23.25
CA ALA A 862 -31.82 -36.31 24.57
C ALA A 862 -31.17 -37.70 24.52
N PRO A 863 -30.61 -38.20 25.65
CA PRO A 863 -30.05 -39.54 25.70
C PRO A 863 -31.10 -40.61 25.38
N PRO A 864 -30.70 -41.75 24.79
CA PRO A 864 -31.63 -42.84 24.50
C PRO A 864 -32.23 -43.40 25.80
N SER A 865 -33.53 -43.65 25.77
CA SER A 865 -34.27 -44.23 26.90
C SER A 865 -34.34 -45.75 26.81
N GLU A 866 -34.07 -46.44 27.92
CA GLU A 866 -34.17 -47.90 28.06
C GLU A 866 -35.07 -48.26 29.26
N LEU A 867 -35.72 -49.42 29.20
CA LEU A 867 -36.61 -49.90 30.25
C LEU A 867 -35.83 -50.53 31.41
N CYS A 868 -36.05 -50.03 32.63
CA CYS A 868 -35.59 -50.69 33.84
C CYS A 868 -36.47 -51.91 34.13
N SER A 869 -35.89 -53.11 34.08
CA SER A 869 -36.61 -54.38 34.30
C SER A 869 -37.23 -54.52 35.69
N LYS A 870 -36.70 -53.79 36.70
CA LYS A 870 -37.20 -53.84 38.09
C LYS A 870 -38.30 -52.82 38.41
N THR A 871 -38.20 -51.58 37.91
CA THR A 871 -39.18 -50.51 38.19
C THR A 871 -40.19 -50.31 37.06
N GLY A 872 -39.93 -50.86 35.87
CA GLY A 872 -40.76 -50.66 34.67
C GLY A 872 -40.62 -49.27 34.04
N LEU A 873 -39.79 -48.38 34.59
CA LEU A 873 -39.61 -47.02 34.08
C LEU A 873 -38.68 -47.02 32.85
N ALA A 874 -39.07 -46.28 31.81
CA ALA A 874 -38.21 -45.98 30.67
C ALA A 874 -37.35 -44.75 31.02
N VAL A 875 -36.07 -44.97 31.31
CA VAL A 875 -35.14 -43.94 31.82
C VAL A 875 -33.93 -43.82 30.89
N PRO A 876 -33.14 -42.73 30.93
CA PRO A 876 -31.90 -42.65 30.16
C PRO A 876 -31.00 -43.87 30.39
N SER A 877 -30.44 -44.45 29.34
CA SER A 877 -29.61 -45.67 29.42
C SER A 877 -28.43 -45.53 30.39
N SER A 878 -27.88 -44.32 30.52
CA SER A 878 -26.84 -43.96 31.49
C SER A 878 -27.23 -44.16 32.97
N CYS A 879 -28.54 -44.27 33.26
CA CYS A 879 -29.07 -44.54 34.59
C CYS A 879 -29.12 -46.03 34.94
N LEU A 880 -29.04 -46.90 33.93
CA LEU A 880 -29.15 -48.35 34.04
C LEU A 880 -27.77 -49.02 34.14
N ASP A 881 -27.77 -50.19 34.75
CA ASP A 881 -26.64 -51.11 34.77
C ASP A 881 -27.18 -52.55 34.77
N ARG A 882 -26.34 -53.54 34.45
CA ARG A 882 -26.80 -54.92 34.23
C ARG A 882 -26.72 -55.73 35.51
N CYS A 883 -27.81 -56.41 35.88
CA CYS A 883 -27.81 -57.47 36.88
C CYS A 883 -27.09 -58.69 36.30
N GLU A 884 -25.93 -59.04 36.82
CA GLU A 884 -25.11 -60.14 36.31
C GLU A 884 -25.61 -61.54 36.68
N ALA A 885 -26.57 -61.63 37.60
CA ALA A 885 -27.21 -62.89 37.97
C ALA A 885 -28.33 -63.29 36.99
N THR A 886 -29.07 -62.30 36.46
CA THR A 886 -30.25 -62.54 35.61
C THR A 886 -30.10 -62.01 34.19
N GLY A 887 -29.09 -61.18 33.94
CA GLY A 887 -28.88 -60.48 32.68
C GLY A 887 -29.80 -59.25 32.48
N ALA A 888 -30.75 -59.00 33.38
CA ALA A 888 -31.72 -57.91 33.28
C ALA A 888 -31.10 -56.53 33.61
N THR A 889 -31.54 -55.48 32.92
CA THR A 889 -31.13 -54.10 33.17
C THR A 889 -31.93 -53.49 34.31
N ALA A 890 -31.27 -52.85 35.28
CA ALA A 890 -31.93 -52.17 36.39
C ALA A 890 -31.25 -50.84 36.70
N LEU A 891 -31.95 -49.94 37.40
CA LEU A 891 -31.35 -48.70 37.89
C LEU A 891 -30.11 -49.02 38.72
N ARG A 892 -28.98 -48.39 38.38
CA ARG A 892 -27.67 -48.70 38.96
C ARG A 892 -27.64 -48.67 40.50
N HIS A 893 -28.43 -47.80 41.14
CA HIS A 893 -28.49 -47.71 42.60
C HIS A 893 -29.29 -48.83 43.28
N LEU A 894 -30.07 -49.62 42.53
CA LEU A 894 -30.84 -50.77 43.05
C LEU A 894 -30.06 -52.09 43.01
N LEU A 895 -28.87 -52.07 42.42
CA LEU A 895 -27.98 -53.23 42.37
C LEU A 895 -27.02 -53.20 43.56
N GLU A 896 -26.93 -54.32 44.26
CA GLU A 896 -25.91 -54.56 45.27
C GLU A 896 -24.68 -55.20 44.64
N VAL A 897 -23.52 -54.94 45.23
CA VAL A 897 -22.23 -55.44 44.76
C VAL A 897 -21.83 -56.61 45.65
N SER A 898 -21.53 -57.78 45.07
CA SER A 898 -20.91 -58.88 45.81
C SER A 898 -19.59 -58.41 46.44
N GLU A 899 -19.47 -58.60 47.76
CA GLU A 899 -18.27 -58.23 48.51
C GLU A 899 -17.06 -59.13 48.20
N VAL A 900 -17.26 -60.15 47.36
CA VAL A 900 -16.24 -61.09 46.92
C VAL A 900 -15.93 -60.89 45.44
N SER A 901 -16.91 -61.04 44.54
CA SER A 901 -16.66 -60.99 43.09
C SER A 901 -16.80 -59.61 42.47
N ARG A 902 -17.34 -58.62 43.20
CA ARG A 902 -17.74 -57.31 42.70
C ARG A 902 -18.84 -57.30 41.63
N ARG A 903 -19.39 -58.47 41.29
CA ARG A 903 -20.53 -58.60 40.38
C ARG A 903 -21.75 -57.90 40.97
N LYS A 904 -22.50 -57.19 40.14
CA LYS A 904 -23.69 -56.43 40.55
C LYS A 904 -24.96 -57.26 40.33
N ALA A 905 -25.80 -57.36 41.36
CA ALA A 905 -27.06 -58.07 41.24
C ALA A 905 -28.15 -57.49 42.15
N LEU A 906 -29.39 -57.92 41.91
CA LEU A 906 -30.50 -57.53 42.78
C LEU A 906 -30.36 -58.20 44.17
N PRO A 907 -30.78 -57.51 45.25
CA PRO A 907 -30.62 -57.99 46.63
C PRO A 907 -31.16 -59.40 46.90
N GLU A 908 -32.16 -59.85 46.16
CA GLU A 908 -32.79 -61.18 46.25
C GLU A 908 -31.89 -62.34 45.79
N PHE A 909 -30.83 -62.08 45.01
CA PHE A 909 -29.84 -63.08 44.58
C PHE A 909 -28.60 -63.12 45.46
N MET A 910 -28.62 -62.38 46.58
CA MET A 910 -27.54 -62.30 47.54
C MET A 910 -27.77 -63.25 48.72
N ALA A 911 -26.72 -63.92 49.19
CA ALA A 911 -26.71 -64.79 50.37
C ALA A 911 -25.47 -64.52 51.23
N THR A 912 -25.48 -65.04 52.48
CA THR A 912 -24.38 -64.81 53.44
C THR A 912 -23.48 -66.03 53.53
N CYS A 913 -22.17 -65.84 53.30
CA CYS A 913 -21.18 -66.90 53.45
C CYS A 913 -21.04 -67.33 54.93
N ALA A 914 -21.21 -68.63 55.22
CA ALA A 914 -21.17 -69.13 56.60
C ALA A 914 -19.79 -69.07 57.27
N TYR A 915 -18.71 -68.87 56.50
CA TYR A 915 -17.34 -68.71 57.01
C TYR A 915 -16.95 -67.26 57.24
N SER A 916 -17.27 -66.36 56.30
CA SER A 916 -16.79 -64.96 56.34
C SER A 916 -17.85 -63.94 56.75
N GLY A 917 -19.13 -64.31 56.80
CA GLY A 917 -20.24 -63.39 57.07
C GLY A 917 -20.55 -62.38 55.96
N LYS A 918 -19.83 -62.43 54.83
CA LYS A 918 -20.00 -61.49 53.70
C LYS A 918 -21.23 -61.80 52.86
N ARG A 919 -21.85 -60.75 52.31
CA ARG A 919 -22.92 -60.82 51.28
C ARG A 919 -22.29 -61.15 49.93
N VAL A 920 -22.61 -62.33 49.40
CA VAL A 920 -22.12 -62.87 48.13
C VAL A 920 -23.30 -63.32 47.28
N LEU A 921 -23.09 -63.59 46.00
CA LEU A 921 -24.16 -64.17 45.19
C LEU A 921 -24.43 -65.62 45.58
N GLN A 922 -25.67 -66.08 45.42
CA GLN A 922 -26.02 -67.47 45.73
C GLN A 922 -25.24 -68.50 44.89
N ASP A 923 -24.93 -68.17 43.63
CA ASP A 923 -24.11 -69.00 42.73
C ASP A 923 -22.62 -69.02 43.12
N GLU A 924 -22.20 -68.16 44.06
CA GLU A 924 -20.83 -68.11 44.59
C GLU A 924 -20.63 -69.02 45.81
N LEU A 925 -21.68 -69.66 46.34
CA LEU A 925 -21.59 -70.54 47.51
C LEU A 925 -21.36 -72.00 47.10
N GLN A 926 -20.49 -72.69 47.84
CA GLN A 926 -20.17 -74.10 47.64
C GLN A 926 -19.90 -74.81 48.98
N THR A 927 -20.17 -76.11 49.05
CA THR A 927 -20.03 -76.92 50.28
C THR A 927 -18.58 -77.37 50.50
N SER A 928 -18.06 -77.25 51.74
CA SER A 928 -16.71 -77.73 52.14
C SER A 928 -16.65 -79.27 52.22
N ASP A 929 -15.66 -79.87 51.59
CA ASP A 929 -15.40 -81.33 51.55
C ASP A 929 -14.87 -81.89 52.87
N VAL A 930 -14.51 -81.03 53.84
CA VAL A 930 -13.98 -81.42 55.16
C VAL A 930 -14.99 -81.15 56.28
N THR A 931 -15.71 -80.03 56.23
CA THR A 931 -16.62 -79.61 57.32
C THR A 931 -18.11 -79.62 56.97
N GLY A 932 -18.46 -79.68 55.67
CA GLY A 932 -19.84 -79.67 55.18
C GLY A 932 -20.56 -78.31 55.19
N LYS A 933 -19.88 -77.19 55.49
CA LYS A 933 -20.49 -75.85 55.52
C LYS A 933 -20.58 -75.19 54.13
N GLN A 934 -21.59 -74.32 53.91
CA GLN A 934 -21.75 -73.49 52.71
C GLN A 934 -20.88 -72.24 52.80
N VAL A 935 -19.80 -72.21 52.03
CA VAL A 935 -18.78 -71.17 52.04
C VAL A 935 -18.64 -70.59 50.63
N ALA A 936 -18.36 -69.30 50.51
CA ALA A 936 -18.07 -68.72 49.21
C ALA A 936 -16.93 -69.50 48.55
N ALA A 937 -17.16 -70.03 47.36
CA ALA A 937 -16.23 -70.88 46.62
C ALA A 937 -14.85 -70.20 46.47
N ALA A 938 -14.84 -68.88 46.28
CA ALA A 938 -13.62 -68.08 46.20
C ALA A 938 -12.81 -68.02 47.52
N LEU A 939 -13.42 -68.32 48.66
CA LEU A 939 -12.77 -68.34 49.98
C LEU A 939 -12.34 -69.74 50.42
N MET A 940 -12.71 -70.78 49.68
CA MET A 940 -12.28 -72.16 49.93
C MET A 940 -10.96 -72.47 49.24
N LYS A 941 -10.10 -73.21 49.92
CA LYS A 941 -8.82 -73.68 49.38
C LYS A 941 -8.93 -75.13 48.96
N THR A 942 -8.22 -75.49 47.90
CA THR A 942 -8.15 -76.86 47.37
C THR A 942 -6.81 -77.46 47.76
N SER A 943 -6.78 -78.67 48.31
CA SER A 943 -5.51 -79.36 48.56
C SER A 943 -4.79 -79.59 47.24
N ALA A 944 -3.58 -79.05 47.15
CA ALA A 944 -2.69 -79.24 46.01
C ALA A 944 -2.19 -80.70 45.87
N MET A 945 -2.55 -81.59 46.80
CA MET A 945 -2.21 -83.00 46.76
C MET A 945 -3.45 -83.89 46.54
N SER A 946 -4.50 -83.72 47.35
CA SER A 946 -5.68 -84.61 47.29
C SER A 946 -6.90 -84.03 46.55
N GLY A 947 -6.86 -82.76 46.14
CA GLY A 947 -7.93 -82.12 45.36
C GLY A 947 -9.21 -81.76 46.14
N LYS A 948 -9.27 -82.06 47.44
CA LYS A 948 -10.40 -81.73 48.32
C LYS A 948 -10.44 -80.24 48.67
N ARG A 949 -11.62 -79.63 48.70
CA ARG A 949 -11.84 -78.20 48.95
C ARG A 949 -12.40 -77.95 50.34
N ALA A 950 -11.74 -77.12 51.13
CA ALA A 950 -12.15 -76.81 52.49
C ALA A 950 -11.78 -75.39 52.92
N GLU A 951 -12.19 -74.99 54.13
CA GLU A 951 -11.83 -73.71 54.71
C GLU A 951 -10.31 -73.62 54.95
N PRO A 952 -9.71 -72.43 54.77
CA PRO A 952 -8.26 -72.23 54.87
C PRO A 952 -7.59 -72.78 56.14
N ASP A 953 -8.30 -72.81 57.28
CA ASP A 953 -7.75 -73.22 58.58
C ASP A 953 -7.38 -74.71 58.67
N GLN A 954 -7.90 -75.53 57.74
CA GLN A 954 -7.60 -76.98 57.64
C GLN A 954 -6.30 -77.28 56.89
N PHE A 955 -5.69 -76.26 56.28
CA PHE A 955 -4.50 -76.40 55.46
C PHE A 955 -3.22 -76.10 56.24
N GLY A 956 -2.17 -76.85 55.94
CA GLY A 956 -0.79 -76.58 56.32
C GLY A 956 0.02 -76.25 55.06
N LYS A 957 1.04 -75.42 55.20
CA LYS A 957 1.86 -74.98 54.05
C LYS A 957 3.18 -75.75 54.03
N CYS A 958 3.47 -76.39 52.91
CA CYS A 958 4.82 -76.87 52.64
C CYS A 958 5.70 -75.65 52.31
N PRO A 959 6.69 -75.25 53.13
CA PRO A 959 7.52 -74.07 52.86
C PRO A 959 8.43 -74.22 51.63
N PHE A 960 8.50 -75.40 51.02
CA PHE A 960 9.34 -75.65 49.84
C PHE A 960 8.61 -75.47 48.51
N THR A 961 7.40 -76.00 48.41
CA THR A 961 6.55 -75.82 47.22
C THR A 961 5.59 -74.65 47.38
N ASP A 962 5.53 -74.09 48.59
CA ASP A 962 4.52 -73.14 49.04
C ASP A 962 3.08 -73.67 48.91
N ALA A 963 2.94 -74.96 48.57
CA ALA A 963 1.68 -75.62 48.34
C ALA A 963 0.95 -75.81 49.66
N GLU A 964 -0.29 -75.34 49.69
CA GLU A 964 -1.20 -75.58 50.80
C GLU A 964 -1.87 -76.92 50.59
N VAL A 965 -1.53 -77.85 51.47
CA VAL A 965 -2.04 -79.22 51.50
C VAL A 965 -2.70 -79.43 52.86
N LEU A 966 -3.44 -80.52 53.04
CA LEU A 966 -4.02 -80.77 54.35
C LEU A 966 -2.90 -81.03 55.36
N LYS A 967 -3.08 -80.59 56.61
CA LYS A 967 -2.06 -80.75 57.66
C LYS A 967 -1.61 -82.21 57.86
N SER A 968 -2.45 -83.18 57.49
CA SER A 968 -2.16 -84.63 57.51
C SER A 968 -1.23 -85.12 56.38
N GLU A 969 -0.84 -84.26 55.44
CA GLU A 969 -0.14 -84.60 54.19
C GLU A 969 1.35 -84.10 54.18
N LEU A 970 1.94 -83.82 55.35
CA LEU A 970 3.29 -83.22 55.51
C LEU A 970 4.26 -84.11 56.34
N ALA A 971 5.56 -84.17 55.97
CA ALA A 971 6.72 -84.83 56.62
C ALA A 971 7.87 -83.83 56.93
N THR A 972 9.01 -84.17 57.56
CA THR A 972 10.06 -83.18 58.00
C THR A 972 11.49 -83.49 57.49
N SER A 973 12.19 -82.49 56.92
CA SER A 973 13.51 -82.64 56.24
C SER A 973 14.72 -82.75 57.18
N GLN A 974 15.69 -83.62 56.88
CA GLN A 974 16.92 -83.79 57.66
C GLN A 974 18.04 -82.78 57.31
N LEU A 975 17.88 -82.02 56.22
CA LEU A 975 18.82 -80.95 55.84
C LEU A 975 18.47 -79.61 56.49
N SER A 976 17.19 -79.26 56.53
CA SER A 976 16.73 -77.94 57.00
C SER A 976 15.73 -77.96 58.16
N GLY A 977 15.25 -79.13 58.58
CA GLY A 977 14.27 -79.27 59.68
C GLY A 977 12.86 -78.79 59.37
N LYS A 978 12.57 -78.38 58.12
CA LYS A 978 11.26 -77.86 57.70
C LYS A 978 10.31 -78.97 57.24
N ALA A 979 9.01 -78.74 57.44
CA ALA A 979 7.98 -79.66 56.95
C ALA A 979 7.88 -79.61 55.41
N TYR A 980 7.68 -80.72 54.73
CA TYR A 980 7.53 -80.81 53.28
C TYR A 980 6.47 -81.84 52.90
N ARG A 981 6.01 -81.84 51.66
CA ARG A 981 5.02 -82.84 51.23
C ARG A 981 5.70 -84.20 51.15
N ASN A 982 5.07 -85.23 51.69
CA ASN A 982 5.66 -86.57 51.75
C ASN A 982 5.88 -87.22 50.37
N ASP A 983 5.19 -86.77 49.32
CA ASP A 983 5.39 -87.21 47.94
C ASP A 983 6.62 -86.58 47.24
N GLU A 984 7.33 -85.68 47.92
CA GLU A 984 8.42 -84.86 47.38
C GLU A 984 9.81 -85.14 47.99
N GLU A 985 10.05 -86.36 48.49
CA GLU A 985 11.31 -86.75 49.13
C GLU A 985 12.47 -87.02 48.13
N ALA A 986 13.70 -86.60 48.47
CA ALA A 986 14.93 -86.96 47.75
C ALA A 986 16.14 -87.22 48.68
N ARG A 987 17.22 -87.80 48.12
CA ARG A 987 18.44 -88.25 48.84
C ARG A 987 19.75 -87.89 48.09
N SER A 988 20.81 -87.45 48.79
CA SER A 988 22.13 -87.13 48.19
C SER A 988 22.95 -88.38 47.83
N ASP A 989 23.52 -88.39 46.62
CA ASP A 989 24.39 -89.45 46.10
C ASP A 989 25.83 -89.38 46.66
N VAL A 990 26.19 -88.30 47.36
CA VAL A 990 27.52 -88.12 47.97
C VAL A 990 27.49 -88.34 49.49
N SER A 991 26.44 -87.90 50.20
CA SER A 991 26.36 -87.97 51.68
C SER A 991 25.16 -88.72 52.26
N GLY A 992 24.15 -89.09 51.47
CA GLY A 992 23.06 -89.98 51.89
C GLY A 992 21.91 -89.38 52.73
N LYS A 993 21.91 -88.08 53.05
CA LYS A 993 20.84 -87.40 53.81
C LYS A 993 19.52 -87.29 53.03
N THR A 994 18.36 -87.27 53.70
CA THR A 994 17.02 -87.12 53.08
C THR A 994 16.34 -85.78 53.39
N GLY A 995 15.58 -85.26 52.43
CA GLY A 995 14.88 -83.98 52.53
C GLY A 995 13.94 -83.75 51.34
N HIS A 996 13.40 -82.54 51.20
CA HIS A 996 12.58 -82.21 50.04
C HIS A 996 13.42 -82.18 48.75
N ARG A 997 12.87 -82.61 47.62
CA ARG A 997 13.60 -82.72 46.34
C ARG A 997 14.31 -81.44 45.88
N SER A 998 13.81 -80.27 46.27
CA SER A 998 14.42 -78.96 45.93
C SER A 998 15.63 -78.60 46.79
N GLU A 999 15.87 -79.32 47.89
CA GLU A 999 17.05 -79.11 48.76
C GLU A 999 18.30 -79.82 48.20
N PHE A 1000 18.10 -80.62 47.17
CA PHE A 1000 19.14 -81.28 46.41
C PHE A 1000 19.24 -80.64 45.03
N ILE A 1001 20.44 -80.66 44.48
CA ILE A 1001 20.76 -80.10 43.18
C ILE A 1001 21.39 -81.18 42.31
N THR A 1002 21.03 -81.17 41.03
CA THR A 1002 21.61 -82.10 40.07
C THR A 1002 22.87 -81.48 39.47
N CYS A 1003 24.00 -82.19 39.54
CA CYS A 1003 25.23 -81.76 38.89
C CYS A 1003 24.99 -81.52 37.39
N HIS A 1004 25.31 -80.31 36.90
CA HIS A 1004 25.07 -79.94 35.49
C HIS A 1004 25.76 -80.88 34.50
N GLU A 1005 27.00 -81.30 34.81
CA GLU A 1005 27.82 -82.11 33.90
C GLU A 1005 27.55 -83.62 34.04
N THR A 1006 27.46 -84.12 35.28
CA THR A 1006 27.40 -85.57 35.55
C THR A 1006 26.00 -86.10 35.88
N ARG A 1007 25.02 -85.21 36.04
CA ARG A 1007 23.62 -85.51 36.37
C ARG A 1007 23.36 -86.25 37.70
N GLN A 1008 24.34 -86.31 38.60
CA GLN A 1008 24.20 -86.88 39.96
C GLN A 1008 23.50 -85.91 40.94
N THR A 1009 22.80 -86.44 41.94
CA THR A 1009 22.03 -85.67 42.95
C THR A 1009 22.92 -85.32 44.14
N LEU A 1010 23.13 -84.02 44.39
CA LEU A 1010 24.08 -83.50 45.38
C LEU A 1010 23.33 -82.65 46.41
N ALA A 1011 23.82 -82.59 47.66
CA ALA A 1011 23.37 -81.56 48.58
C ALA A 1011 23.95 -80.19 48.17
N ALA A 1012 23.21 -79.11 48.39
CA ALA A 1012 23.58 -77.78 47.89
C ALA A 1012 24.92 -77.24 48.45
N ASP A 1013 25.30 -77.68 49.64
CA ASP A 1013 26.57 -77.36 50.33
C ASP A 1013 27.78 -78.14 49.80
N GLU A 1014 27.58 -79.15 48.93
CA GLU A 1014 28.62 -80.03 48.39
C GLU A 1014 29.06 -79.67 46.96
N ALA A 1015 28.44 -78.67 46.32
CA ALA A 1015 28.67 -78.34 44.90
C ALA A 1015 29.52 -77.08 44.66
N GLU A 1016 30.44 -77.16 43.68
CA GLU A 1016 31.17 -76.00 43.13
C GLU A 1016 30.30 -75.23 42.13
N THR A 1017 30.50 -73.91 42.01
CA THR A 1017 29.65 -73.04 41.17
C THR A 1017 30.47 -72.35 40.08
N CYS A 1018 30.04 -72.48 38.82
CA CYS A 1018 30.60 -71.72 37.70
C CYS A 1018 30.34 -70.23 37.92
N GLU A 1019 31.39 -69.42 38.01
CA GLU A 1019 31.28 -67.98 38.32
C GLU A 1019 30.68 -67.15 37.18
N LEU A 1020 30.57 -67.72 35.98
CA LEU A 1020 29.98 -67.04 34.82
C LEU A 1020 28.52 -67.42 34.58
N THR A 1021 28.20 -68.72 34.59
CA THR A 1021 26.86 -69.21 34.27
C THR A 1021 26.02 -69.50 35.51
N GLY A 1022 26.63 -69.55 36.69
CA GLY A 1022 25.98 -69.91 37.95
C GLY A 1022 25.66 -71.41 38.09
N PHE A 1023 26.00 -72.24 37.11
CA PHE A 1023 25.71 -73.68 37.18
C PHE A 1023 26.51 -74.38 38.27
N LYS A 1024 25.82 -75.26 39.00
CA LYS A 1024 26.37 -76.06 40.09
C LYS A 1024 26.89 -77.39 39.57
N VAL A 1025 28.14 -77.71 39.87
CA VAL A 1025 28.82 -78.92 39.42
C VAL A 1025 29.54 -79.59 40.59
N ARG A 1026 29.88 -80.87 40.43
CA ARG A 1026 30.70 -81.58 41.39
C ARG A 1026 32.08 -80.89 41.54
N PRO A 1027 32.67 -80.87 42.74
CA PRO A 1027 34.01 -80.35 42.94
C PRO A 1027 35.05 -80.94 41.96
N GLY A 1028 35.88 -80.07 41.36
CA GLY A 1028 36.93 -80.44 40.39
C GLY A 1028 36.59 -80.29 38.89
N VAL A 1029 35.38 -79.88 38.49
CA VAL A 1029 34.96 -79.78 37.07
C VAL A 1029 35.27 -78.42 36.41
N LEU A 1030 35.41 -77.33 37.17
CA LEU A 1030 35.58 -75.97 36.63
C LEU A 1030 37.03 -75.60 36.29
N VAL A 1031 37.26 -74.87 35.19
CA VAL A 1031 38.56 -74.37 34.70
C VAL A 1031 38.70 -72.85 34.81
N THR A 1032 39.92 -72.32 34.96
CA THR A 1032 40.15 -70.89 35.20
C THR A 1032 40.40 -70.11 33.90
N CYS A 1033 39.70 -68.99 33.72
CA CYS A 1033 39.98 -68.02 32.66
C CYS A 1033 41.25 -67.22 33.01
N GLU A 1034 42.28 -67.32 32.17
CA GLU A 1034 43.60 -66.73 32.43
C GLU A 1034 43.63 -65.21 32.27
N VAL A 1035 42.58 -64.63 31.68
CA VAL A 1035 42.44 -63.17 31.52
C VAL A 1035 41.67 -62.53 32.68
N THR A 1036 40.65 -63.22 33.21
CA THR A 1036 39.75 -62.64 34.23
C THR A 1036 39.91 -63.29 35.61
N GLY A 1037 40.65 -64.39 35.71
CA GLY A 1037 40.83 -65.17 36.94
C GLY A 1037 39.63 -66.03 37.35
N LYS A 1038 38.51 -65.97 36.62
CA LYS A 1038 37.26 -66.63 37.01
C LYS A 1038 37.25 -68.12 36.76
N ARG A 1039 36.67 -68.92 37.68
CA ARG A 1039 36.45 -70.38 37.51
C ARG A 1039 35.13 -70.65 36.81
N VAL A 1040 35.21 -71.18 35.59
CA VAL A 1040 34.08 -71.31 34.66
C VAL A 1040 34.02 -72.70 34.03
N LEU A 1041 32.92 -73.00 33.33
CA LEU A 1041 32.77 -74.27 32.61
C LEU A 1041 33.72 -74.35 31.41
N PRO A 1042 34.24 -75.54 31.07
CA PRO A 1042 35.13 -75.70 29.91
C PRO A 1042 34.54 -75.19 28.59
N GLY A 1043 33.22 -75.35 28.37
CA GLY A 1043 32.56 -74.97 27.12
C GLY A 1043 32.40 -73.46 26.87
N VAL A 1044 32.67 -72.60 27.86
CA VAL A 1044 32.55 -71.13 27.72
C VAL A 1044 33.90 -70.41 27.61
N ILE A 1045 34.99 -71.18 27.57
CA ILE A 1045 36.35 -70.71 27.33
C ILE A 1045 36.77 -71.04 25.89
N GLY A 1046 37.50 -70.10 25.27
CA GLY A 1046 38.16 -70.25 23.99
C GLY A 1046 39.62 -69.80 24.09
N THR A 1047 40.44 -70.21 23.13
CA THR A 1047 41.87 -69.88 23.12
C THR A 1047 42.13 -68.74 22.15
N CYS A 1048 42.79 -67.68 22.62
CA CYS A 1048 43.20 -66.58 21.77
C CYS A 1048 44.32 -67.03 20.82
N ALA A 1049 44.07 -66.98 19.51
CA ALA A 1049 45.05 -67.40 18.50
C ALA A 1049 46.33 -66.54 18.48
N ALA A 1050 46.27 -65.27 18.92
CA ALA A 1050 47.44 -64.38 18.97
C ALA A 1050 48.33 -64.57 20.21
N THR A 1051 47.75 -64.91 21.37
CA THR A 1051 48.49 -64.95 22.65
C THR A 1051 48.53 -66.33 23.31
N GLY A 1052 47.76 -67.30 22.82
CA GLY A 1052 47.64 -68.64 23.37
C GLY A 1052 46.87 -68.72 24.70
N LYS A 1053 46.42 -67.58 25.27
CA LYS A 1053 45.73 -67.53 26.56
C LYS A 1053 44.28 -68.04 26.45
N ARG A 1054 43.83 -68.76 27.48
CA ARG A 1054 42.44 -69.21 27.62
C ARG A 1054 41.56 -68.10 28.19
N ALA A 1055 40.67 -67.58 27.35
CA ALA A 1055 39.79 -66.46 27.66
C ALA A 1055 38.32 -66.84 27.50
N LEU A 1056 37.42 -66.01 28.02
CA LEU A 1056 35.99 -66.22 27.78
C LEU A 1056 35.67 -65.99 26.30
N ASN A 1057 34.81 -66.85 25.74
CA ASN A 1057 34.37 -66.72 24.33
C ASN A 1057 33.79 -65.33 24.03
N SER A 1058 33.10 -64.71 24.99
CA SER A 1058 32.56 -63.35 24.86
C SER A 1058 33.62 -62.24 24.73
N MET A 1059 34.87 -62.51 25.08
CA MET A 1059 35.99 -61.56 24.97
C MET A 1059 36.80 -61.76 23.68
N LEU A 1060 36.48 -62.82 22.92
CA LEU A 1060 37.11 -63.14 21.66
C LEU A 1060 36.25 -62.59 20.50
N VAL A 1061 36.92 -62.05 19.50
CA VAL A 1061 36.36 -61.66 18.20
C VAL A 1061 37.05 -62.47 17.12
N ASN A 1062 36.37 -62.69 16.00
CA ASN A 1062 36.95 -63.46 14.89
C ASN A 1062 37.60 -62.51 13.89
N SER A 1063 38.76 -62.94 13.36
CA SER A 1063 39.38 -62.24 12.25
C SER A 1063 38.51 -62.34 10.99
N SER A 1064 38.26 -61.23 10.32
CA SER A 1064 37.56 -61.20 9.04
C SER A 1064 38.35 -61.92 7.93
N LEU A 1065 39.67 -62.08 8.10
CA LEU A 1065 40.55 -62.67 7.10
C LEU A 1065 40.71 -64.19 7.27
N SER A 1066 40.95 -64.67 8.48
CA SER A 1066 41.21 -66.10 8.75
C SER A 1066 40.13 -66.79 9.57
N GLN A 1067 39.15 -66.05 10.09
CA GLN A 1067 38.15 -66.52 11.05
C GLN A 1067 38.72 -67.01 12.39
N ALA A 1068 40.03 -66.86 12.64
CA ALA A 1068 40.62 -67.24 13.91
C ALA A 1068 40.17 -66.29 15.04
N SER A 1069 39.85 -66.88 16.21
CA SER A 1069 39.37 -66.15 17.38
C SER A 1069 40.52 -65.52 18.16
N VAL A 1070 40.47 -64.21 18.34
CA VAL A 1070 41.49 -63.40 19.00
C VAL A 1070 40.84 -62.51 20.06
N LEU A 1071 41.55 -62.19 21.13
CA LEU A 1071 41.05 -61.24 22.12
C LEU A 1071 40.77 -59.89 21.48
N LYS A 1072 39.59 -59.32 21.75
CA LYS A 1072 39.21 -58.02 21.21
C LYS A 1072 40.19 -56.90 21.54
N SER A 1073 40.85 -56.99 22.71
CA SER A 1073 41.90 -56.05 23.12
C SER A 1073 43.20 -56.18 22.33
N GLU A 1074 43.45 -57.36 21.75
CA GLU A 1074 44.66 -57.69 20.98
C GLU A 1074 44.40 -57.65 19.47
N ALA A 1075 43.14 -57.50 19.04
CA ALA A 1075 42.74 -57.45 17.65
C ALA A 1075 42.84 -56.03 17.09
N LEU A 1076 43.29 -55.88 15.84
CA LEU A 1076 43.28 -54.60 15.16
C LEU A 1076 41.96 -54.41 14.42
N LYS A 1077 41.33 -53.26 14.64
CA LYS A 1077 40.03 -52.94 14.07
C LYS A 1077 40.19 -52.04 12.83
N SER A 1078 39.51 -52.38 11.74
CA SER A 1078 39.42 -51.52 10.57
C SER A 1078 38.48 -50.34 10.78
N ILE A 1079 38.57 -49.33 9.92
CA ILE A 1079 37.62 -48.21 9.88
C ILE A 1079 36.19 -48.70 9.60
N SER A 1080 36.03 -49.72 8.76
CA SER A 1080 34.75 -50.38 8.45
C SER A 1080 34.18 -51.22 9.60
N GLY A 1081 34.97 -51.47 10.64
CA GLY A 1081 34.54 -52.16 11.85
C GLY A 1081 34.92 -53.64 11.96
N ASN A 1082 35.64 -54.17 10.98
CA ASN A 1082 36.16 -55.54 10.95
C ASN A 1082 37.41 -55.69 11.83
N TYR A 1083 37.76 -56.92 12.21
CA TYR A 1083 38.92 -57.21 13.07
C TYR A 1083 39.89 -58.15 12.34
N CYS A 1084 41.20 -57.99 12.55
CA CYS A 1084 42.20 -58.98 12.15
C CYS A 1084 43.22 -59.25 13.26
N LEU A 1085 43.98 -60.34 13.14
CA LEU A 1085 45.08 -60.60 14.05
C LEU A 1085 46.23 -59.60 13.81
N PRO A 1086 47.03 -59.27 14.84
CA PRO A 1086 48.26 -58.48 14.66
C PRO A 1086 49.28 -59.09 13.70
N SER A 1087 49.25 -60.41 13.51
CA SER A 1087 50.07 -61.15 12.54
C SER A 1087 49.58 -61.00 11.10
N GLU A 1088 48.30 -60.66 10.91
CA GLU A 1088 47.66 -60.47 9.60
C GLU A 1088 47.65 -59.00 9.17
N ALA A 1089 47.99 -58.11 10.11
CA ALA A 1089 48.03 -56.68 9.90
C ALA A 1089 49.08 -56.28 8.87
N GLN A 1090 48.74 -55.33 8.00
CA GLN A 1090 49.71 -54.72 7.10
C GLN A 1090 50.25 -53.42 7.71
N THR A 1091 51.54 -53.17 7.50
CA THR A 1091 52.18 -51.96 8.04
C THR A 1091 52.06 -50.84 7.00
N CYS A 1092 51.47 -49.72 7.40
CA CYS A 1092 51.54 -48.49 6.61
C CYS A 1092 53.00 -48.08 6.55
N PHE A 1093 53.57 -48.03 5.35
CA PHE A 1093 54.96 -47.66 5.15
C PHE A 1093 55.24 -46.24 5.66
N TRP A 1094 54.33 -45.30 5.40
CA TRP A 1094 54.55 -43.90 5.77
C TRP A 1094 54.52 -43.65 7.28
N SER A 1095 53.50 -44.14 8.00
CA SER A 1095 53.40 -43.93 9.45
C SER A 1095 54.09 -45.01 10.30
N GLY A 1096 54.48 -46.14 9.70
CA GLY A 1096 55.01 -47.30 10.40
C GLY A 1096 53.98 -48.05 11.26
N GLN A 1097 52.71 -47.64 11.25
CA GLN A 1097 51.66 -48.27 12.06
C GLN A 1097 51.11 -49.52 11.37
N ARG A 1098 50.98 -50.61 12.14
CA ARG A 1098 50.26 -51.81 11.73
C ARG A 1098 48.77 -51.54 11.77
N SER A 1099 48.12 -51.71 10.63
CA SER A 1099 46.70 -51.43 10.43
C SER A 1099 46.03 -52.63 9.76
N HIS A 1100 44.70 -52.64 9.79
CA HIS A 1100 43.95 -53.66 9.08
C HIS A 1100 44.24 -53.58 7.57
N PRO A 1101 44.45 -54.69 6.85
CA PRO A 1101 44.77 -54.66 5.42
C PRO A 1101 43.75 -53.92 4.55
N GLU A 1102 42.46 -53.94 4.92
CA GLU A 1102 41.41 -53.16 4.23
C GLU A 1102 41.64 -51.65 4.22
N ASP A 1103 42.37 -51.12 5.21
CA ASP A 1103 42.64 -49.67 5.35
C ASP A 1103 44.00 -49.28 4.76
N ILE A 1104 44.71 -50.21 4.13
CA ILE A 1104 45.96 -49.96 3.41
C ILE A 1104 45.66 -49.88 1.90
N ARG A 1105 46.27 -48.89 1.23
CA ARG A 1105 46.21 -48.68 -0.23
C ARG A 1105 47.63 -48.50 -0.76
N SER A 1106 47.91 -48.98 -1.97
CA SER A 1106 49.20 -48.70 -2.61
C SER A 1106 49.19 -47.30 -3.22
N CYS A 1107 50.20 -46.49 -2.88
CA CYS A 1107 50.38 -45.15 -3.41
C CYS A 1107 50.72 -45.22 -4.90
N ALA A 1108 49.90 -44.65 -5.77
CA ALA A 1108 50.11 -44.70 -7.22
C ALA A 1108 51.37 -43.96 -7.70
N LEU A 1109 51.94 -43.04 -6.92
CA LEU A 1109 53.17 -42.34 -7.28
C LEU A 1109 54.44 -43.13 -6.92
N THR A 1110 54.41 -43.85 -5.81
CA THR A 1110 55.62 -44.49 -5.24
C THR A 1110 55.51 -46.01 -5.10
N GLY A 1111 54.32 -46.58 -5.33
CA GLY A 1111 54.01 -48.00 -5.11
C GLY A 1111 53.89 -48.41 -3.64
N LEU A 1112 54.15 -47.50 -2.70
CA LEU A 1112 54.27 -47.83 -1.28
C LEU A 1112 52.90 -48.03 -0.62
N PRO A 1113 52.73 -49.05 0.25
CA PRO A 1113 51.49 -49.26 0.99
C PRO A 1113 51.33 -48.17 2.05
N ILE A 1114 50.28 -47.36 1.93
CA ILE A 1114 49.95 -46.27 2.85
C ILE A 1114 48.56 -46.48 3.42
N HIS A 1115 48.36 -46.04 4.66
CA HIS A 1115 47.04 -46.01 5.27
C HIS A 1115 46.15 -45.01 4.53
N VAL A 1116 44.87 -45.33 4.38
CA VAL A 1116 43.88 -44.47 3.69
C VAL A 1116 43.83 -43.05 4.25
N GLU A 1117 44.13 -42.85 5.53
CA GLU A 1117 44.18 -41.51 6.16
C GLU A 1117 45.29 -40.60 5.60
N PHE A 1118 46.38 -41.18 5.06
CA PHE A 1118 47.46 -40.42 4.42
C PHE A 1118 47.32 -40.35 2.90
N ALA A 1119 46.24 -40.91 2.35
CA ALA A 1119 45.96 -40.90 0.92
C ALA A 1119 45.11 -39.67 0.51
N THR A 1120 45.29 -39.22 -0.74
CA THR A 1120 44.40 -38.25 -1.40
C THR A 1120 42.95 -38.79 -1.49
N SER A 1121 41.94 -37.92 -1.46
CA SER A 1121 40.50 -38.27 -1.35
C SER A 1121 39.97 -39.29 -2.38
N SER A 1122 38.84 -39.95 -2.06
CA SER A 1122 38.34 -41.23 -2.60
C SER A 1122 37.94 -41.30 -4.09
N GLU A 1123 37.96 -40.20 -4.85
CA GLU A 1123 37.74 -40.23 -6.31
C GLU A 1123 39.07 -40.13 -7.06
N GLY A 1124 39.75 -41.27 -7.19
CA GLY A 1124 41.00 -41.42 -7.95
C GLY A 1124 41.98 -42.45 -7.37
N PRO A 1125 43.09 -42.76 -8.06
CA PRO A 1125 44.12 -43.65 -7.53
C PRO A 1125 44.79 -43.00 -6.30
N ALA A 1126 44.84 -43.72 -5.18
CA ALA A 1126 45.37 -43.21 -3.91
C ALA A 1126 46.84 -42.76 -4.05
N ARG A 1127 47.14 -41.50 -3.70
CA ARG A 1127 48.52 -40.96 -3.67
C ARG A 1127 48.83 -40.49 -2.26
N LEU A 1128 50.10 -40.57 -1.85
CA LEU A 1128 50.54 -40.05 -0.56
C LEU A 1128 50.37 -38.52 -0.52
N GLN A 1129 49.40 -38.03 0.25
CA GLN A 1129 49.01 -36.61 0.26
C GLN A 1129 50.20 -35.69 0.56
N THR A 1130 51.05 -36.06 1.53
CA THR A 1130 52.23 -35.27 1.89
C THR A 1130 53.21 -35.10 0.72
N LEU A 1131 53.40 -36.14 -0.09
CA LEU A 1131 54.31 -36.06 -1.24
C LEU A 1131 53.68 -35.21 -2.37
N VAL A 1132 52.36 -35.31 -2.56
CA VAL A 1132 51.61 -34.47 -3.51
C VAL A 1132 51.70 -33.00 -3.11
N ASP A 1133 51.47 -32.65 -1.85
CA ASP A 1133 51.55 -31.27 -1.35
C ASP A 1133 52.94 -30.63 -1.57
N LEU A 1134 54.01 -31.43 -1.40
CA LEU A 1134 55.38 -31.01 -1.67
C LEU A 1134 55.62 -30.84 -3.17
N LEU A 1135 55.13 -31.77 -3.99
CA LEU A 1135 55.26 -31.73 -5.45
C LEU A 1135 54.48 -30.57 -6.08
N ASP A 1136 53.30 -30.24 -5.58
CA ASP A 1136 52.47 -29.09 -6.00
C ASP A 1136 53.07 -27.75 -5.56
N GLY A 1137 53.98 -27.78 -4.56
CA GLY A 1137 54.64 -26.61 -4.01
C GLY A 1137 53.77 -25.85 -3.00
N ILE A 1138 52.71 -26.48 -2.51
CA ILE A 1138 51.78 -25.97 -1.49
C ILE A 1138 52.49 -25.95 -0.11
N ARG A 1139 53.37 -26.92 0.14
CA ARG A 1139 54.23 -26.96 1.34
C ARG A 1139 55.71 -26.96 0.94
N ARG A 1140 56.52 -26.18 1.66
CA ARG A 1140 57.97 -26.06 1.44
C ARG A 1140 58.75 -26.28 2.74
N ASN A 1141 58.45 -27.39 3.42
CA ASN A 1141 59.16 -27.75 4.63
C ASN A 1141 60.61 -28.14 4.32
N ALA A 1142 61.50 -27.92 5.28
CA ALA A 1142 62.94 -28.11 5.14
C ALA A 1142 63.45 -29.13 6.18
N ASP A 1143 62.71 -30.23 6.34
CA ASP A 1143 63.02 -31.23 7.35
C ASP A 1143 64.27 -32.03 6.94
N GLN A 1144 65.18 -32.25 7.89
CA GLN A 1144 66.41 -33.03 7.70
C GLN A 1144 67.31 -32.52 6.55
N ASN A 1145 67.50 -31.21 6.43
CA ASN A 1145 68.36 -30.59 5.40
C ASN A 1145 69.77 -31.19 5.29
N GLU A 1146 70.29 -31.75 6.39
CA GLU A 1146 71.61 -32.38 6.47
C GLU A 1146 71.75 -33.58 5.51
N VAL A 1147 70.66 -34.33 5.25
CA VAL A 1147 70.69 -35.50 4.35
C VAL A 1147 70.32 -35.17 2.90
N TRP A 1148 69.95 -33.92 2.61
CA TRP A 1148 69.53 -33.50 1.26
C TRP A 1148 70.60 -33.66 0.18
N PRO A 1149 71.90 -33.41 0.43
CA PRO A 1149 72.94 -33.64 -0.57
C PRO A 1149 73.01 -35.12 -1.00
N THR A 1150 72.96 -36.04 -0.03
CA THR A 1150 72.99 -37.49 -0.28
C THR A 1150 71.69 -37.96 -0.96
N LEU A 1151 70.53 -37.44 -0.55
CA LEU A 1151 69.25 -37.72 -1.20
C LEU A 1151 69.26 -37.26 -2.66
N ALA A 1152 69.72 -36.03 -2.94
CA ALA A 1152 69.84 -35.49 -4.29
C ALA A 1152 70.75 -36.34 -5.18
N GLU A 1153 71.85 -36.86 -4.63
CA GLU A 1153 72.76 -37.77 -5.33
C GLU A 1153 72.07 -39.08 -5.70
N LYS A 1154 71.32 -39.69 -4.77
CA LYS A 1154 70.59 -40.93 -5.05
C LYS A 1154 69.45 -40.75 -6.06
N VAL A 1155 68.72 -39.63 -5.98
CA VAL A 1155 67.67 -39.31 -6.96
C VAL A 1155 68.29 -39.07 -8.35
N THR A 1156 69.46 -38.43 -8.40
CA THR A 1156 70.22 -38.24 -9.65
C THR A 1156 70.66 -39.59 -10.24
N ALA A 1157 71.16 -40.50 -9.41
CA ALA A 1157 71.60 -41.83 -9.85
C ALA A 1157 70.45 -42.67 -10.44
N GLU A 1158 69.26 -42.59 -9.86
CA GLU A 1158 68.09 -43.37 -10.32
C GLU A 1158 67.54 -42.85 -11.66
N LEU A 1159 67.50 -41.53 -11.87
CA LEU A 1159 66.96 -40.91 -13.10
C LEU A 1159 67.92 -40.93 -14.29
N LYS A 1160 69.18 -41.34 -14.08
CA LYS A 1160 70.24 -41.50 -15.11
C LYS A 1160 70.46 -40.29 -16.03
N ASN A 1161 70.06 -39.06 -15.64
CA ASN A 1161 70.33 -37.79 -16.36
C ASN A 1161 70.05 -36.54 -15.49
N GLY A 1162 71.01 -35.59 -15.44
CA GLY A 1162 70.83 -34.24 -14.85
C GLY A 1162 71.24 -34.12 -13.38
N LYS A 1163 71.68 -32.94 -12.93
CA LYS A 1163 71.95 -32.68 -11.49
C LYS A 1163 70.64 -32.34 -10.79
N CYS A 1164 70.30 -33.10 -9.75
CA CYS A 1164 69.13 -32.82 -8.91
C CYS A 1164 69.49 -31.95 -7.70
N ARG A 1165 68.54 -31.15 -7.22
CA ARG A 1165 68.62 -30.41 -5.95
C ARG A 1165 67.32 -30.58 -5.20
N VAL A 1166 67.36 -30.99 -3.93
CA VAL A 1166 66.15 -31.07 -3.09
C VAL A 1166 65.61 -29.65 -2.85
N GLU A 1167 64.32 -29.44 -3.10
CA GLU A 1167 63.62 -28.16 -2.93
C GLU A 1167 62.92 -28.12 -1.56
N ALA A 1168 62.25 -29.21 -1.20
CA ALA A 1168 61.49 -29.33 0.04
C ALA A 1168 61.42 -30.79 0.45
N ALA A 1169 61.40 -31.05 1.75
CA ALA A 1169 61.22 -32.38 2.29
C ALA A 1169 60.46 -32.33 3.61
N MET A 1170 59.65 -33.36 3.85
CA MET A 1170 58.85 -33.51 5.06
C MET A 1170 59.03 -34.88 5.66
N LEU A 1171 59.21 -34.89 6.98
CA LEU A 1171 59.40 -36.10 7.74
C LEU A 1171 58.07 -36.85 7.92
N SER A 1172 58.14 -38.17 7.79
CA SER A 1172 57.03 -39.05 8.16
C SER A 1172 56.71 -38.96 9.66
N PRO A 1173 55.47 -39.29 10.07
CA PRO A 1173 55.10 -39.31 11.49
C PRO A 1173 55.99 -40.22 12.35
N SER A 1174 56.49 -41.32 11.78
CA SER A 1174 57.40 -42.25 12.45
C SER A 1174 58.83 -41.71 12.59
N LYS A 1175 59.12 -40.57 11.96
CA LYS A 1175 60.44 -39.93 11.85
C LYS A 1175 61.52 -40.74 11.14
N LYS A 1176 61.16 -41.84 10.47
CA LYS A 1176 62.11 -42.75 9.79
C LYS A 1176 62.28 -42.46 8.30
N HIS A 1177 61.19 -42.05 7.65
CA HIS A 1177 61.17 -41.77 6.22
C HIS A 1177 60.97 -40.29 5.95
N LEU A 1178 61.48 -39.83 4.82
CA LEU A 1178 61.43 -38.44 4.37
C LEU A 1178 60.82 -38.41 2.96
N ALA A 1179 59.68 -37.74 2.79
CA ALA A 1179 59.12 -37.46 1.48
C ALA A 1179 59.77 -36.17 0.98
N ALA A 1180 60.39 -36.21 -0.19
CA ALA A 1180 61.17 -35.12 -0.73
C ALA A 1180 60.69 -34.77 -2.14
N CYS A 1181 60.62 -33.47 -2.40
CA CYS A 1181 60.51 -32.89 -3.72
C CYS A 1181 61.88 -32.33 -4.12
N ALA A 1182 62.44 -32.81 -5.22
CA ALA A 1182 63.70 -32.33 -5.80
C ALA A 1182 63.46 -31.75 -7.20
N GLU A 1183 64.20 -30.71 -7.55
CA GLU A 1183 64.26 -30.19 -8.91
C GLU A 1183 65.39 -30.88 -9.69
N SER A 1184 65.11 -31.33 -10.90
CA SER A 1184 66.13 -31.74 -11.87
C SER A 1184 66.12 -30.84 -13.08
N LYS A 1185 67.32 -30.52 -13.57
CA LYS A 1185 67.55 -29.77 -14.80
C LYS A 1185 68.16 -30.68 -15.86
N THR A 1186 67.65 -30.61 -17.08
CA THR A 1186 68.26 -31.29 -18.22
C THR A 1186 69.68 -30.77 -18.48
N MET A 1187 70.54 -31.57 -19.14
CA MET A 1187 71.99 -31.30 -19.28
C MET A 1187 72.34 -29.93 -19.94
N LEU A 1188 71.37 -29.27 -20.60
CA LEU A 1188 71.48 -27.92 -21.20
C LEU A 1188 70.79 -26.80 -20.39
N GLY A 1189 70.24 -27.08 -19.20
CA GLY A 1189 69.68 -26.09 -18.27
C GLY A 1189 68.28 -25.52 -18.61
N LEU A 1190 67.63 -25.99 -19.68
CA LEU A 1190 66.42 -25.36 -20.25
C LEU A 1190 65.07 -25.88 -19.73
N ARG A 1191 64.99 -27.08 -19.14
CA ARG A 1191 63.74 -27.64 -18.58
C ARG A 1191 63.96 -28.09 -17.13
N VAL A 1192 63.07 -27.65 -16.25
CA VAL A 1192 63.04 -28.03 -14.82
C VAL A 1192 61.89 -28.99 -14.60
N HIS A 1193 62.19 -30.17 -14.07
CA HIS A 1193 61.22 -31.17 -13.63
C HIS A 1193 61.25 -31.28 -12.12
N GLN A 1194 60.08 -31.48 -11.50
CA GLN A 1194 59.95 -31.76 -10.07
C GLN A 1194 59.80 -33.25 -9.87
N ILE A 1195 60.60 -33.77 -8.95
CA ILE A 1195 60.75 -35.18 -8.67
C ILE A 1195 60.30 -35.43 -7.25
N GLY A 1196 59.32 -36.30 -7.09
CA GLY A 1196 58.86 -36.77 -5.79
C GLY A 1196 59.52 -38.10 -5.47
N ALA A 1197 60.14 -38.20 -4.31
CA ALA A 1197 60.72 -39.44 -3.82
C ALA A 1197 60.49 -39.62 -2.33
N VAL A 1198 60.51 -40.87 -1.87
CA VAL A 1198 60.55 -41.19 -0.44
C VAL A 1198 61.90 -41.79 -0.12
N TYR A 1199 62.53 -41.27 0.93
CA TYR A 1199 63.88 -41.61 1.33
C TYR A 1199 63.86 -42.18 2.75
N ASP A 1200 64.51 -43.33 2.94
CA ASP A 1200 64.78 -43.87 4.27
C ASP A 1200 66.05 -43.23 4.83
N ILE A 1201 65.92 -42.60 6.00
CA ILE A 1201 67.02 -41.86 6.61
C ILE A 1201 68.07 -42.80 7.20
N ALA A 1202 67.66 -43.92 7.79
CA ALA A 1202 68.55 -44.84 8.49
C ALA A 1202 69.39 -45.64 7.50
N ASP A 1203 68.75 -46.22 6.49
CA ASP A 1203 69.42 -47.02 5.46
C ASP A 1203 69.97 -46.15 4.33
N SER A 1204 69.66 -44.85 4.36
CA SER A 1204 70.07 -43.85 3.39
C SER A 1204 69.69 -44.20 1.95
N VAL A 1205 68.56 -44.87 1.69
CA VAL A 1205 68.15 -45.32 0.34
C VAL A 1205 66.81 -44.71 -0.10
N LEU A 1206 66.59 -44.64 -1.41
CA LEU A 1206 65.25 -44.33 -1.94
C LEU A 1206 64.37 -45.56 -1.84
N VAL A 1207 63.13 -45.36 -1.41
CA VAL A 1207 62.17 -46.44 -1.20
C VAL A 1207 60.93 -46.19 -2.03
N GLY A 1208 60.51 -47.21 -2.76
CA GLY A 1208 59.45 -47.10 -3.75
C GLY A 1208 59.91 -46.46 -5.05
N HIS A 1209 58.96 -46.21 -5.94
CA HIS A 1209 59.19 -45.54 -7.21
C HIS A 1209 59.42 -44.04 -7.02
N VAL A 1210 60.34 -43.49 -7.82
CA VAL A 1210 60.58 -42.05 -7.91
C VAL A 1210 59.65 -41.49 -8.97
N ALA A 1211 58.85 -40.49 -8.60
CA ALA A 1211 57.85 -39.88 -9.47
C ALA A 1211 58.44 -38.62 -10.13
N GLU A 1212 58.51 -38.58 -11.46
CA GLU A 1212 58.98 -37.41 -12.21
C GLU A 1212 57.80 -36.69 -12.87
N GLY A 1213 57.80 -35.37 -12.91
CA GLY A 1213 56.71 -34.58 -13.45
C GLY A 1213 57.04 -33.11 -13.61
N LYS A 1214 56.03 -32.29 -13.92
CA LYS A 1214 56.19 -30.85 -14.08
C LYS A 1214 55.12 -30.10 -13.28
N ARG A 1215 55.54 -29.07 -12.54
CA ARG A 1215 54.65 -28.16 -11.82
C ARG A 1215 54.08 -27.10 -12.77
N ASN A 1216 52.77 -27.12 -12.99
CA ASN A 1216 52.01 -26.16 -13.81
C ASN A 1216 50.97 -25.44 -12.92
N LYS A 1217 51.01 -24.10 -12.84
CA LYS A 1217 50.01 -23.26 -12.13
C LYS A 1217 49.65 -23.71 -10.70
N GLY A 1218 50.61 -24.27 -9.95
CA GLY A 1218 50.41 -24.69 -8.55
C GLY A 1218 49.92 -26.14 -8.36
N HIS A 1219 49.85 -26.94 -9.43
CA HIS A 1219 49.60 -28.38 -9.37
C HIS A 1219 50.68 -29.12 -10.17
N TRP A 1220 51.07 -30.29 -9.71
CA TRP A 1220 52.10 -31.13 -10.28
C TRP A 1220 51.47 -32.26 -11.08
N GLU A 1221 51.90 -32.37 -12.34
CA GLU A 1221 51.44 -33.42 -13.24
C GLU A 1221 52.57 -34.42 -13.44
N ALA A 1222 52.28 -35.70 -13.16
CA ALA A 1222 53.19 -36.82 -13.38
C ALA A 1222 53.50 -36.96 -14.88
N ARG A 1223 54.74 -37.34 -15.18
CA ARG A 1223 55.25 -37.55 -16.54
C ARG A 1223 54.90 -38.92 -17.11
#